data_AF-A0A6C0C8A7-F1
#
_entry.id   AF-A0A6C0C8A7-F1
#
_cell.length_a   1.000
_cell.length_b   1.000
_cell.length_c   1.000
_cell.angle_alpha   90.00
_cell.angle_beta   90.00
_cell.angle_gamma   90.00
#
_symmetry.space_group_name_H-M   'P 1'
#
loop_
_entity.id
_entity.type
_entity.pdbx_description
1 polymer ?
#
loop_
_entity_poly.entity_id
_entity_poly.type
_entity_poly.pdbx_seq_one_letter_code
_entity_poly.pdbx_strand_id
1 'polypeptide(L)'
;MNDITITYGINQYHVIDITQAVLQTCLNDNILLIKRGTDFNDFGGDPHFGQTKTLFVKYCQNGKVYHKFYGERCNFDIKIDFNNSVNDSLNDFIRSKIAVIYVYYERIDEQKNQTNLAYFIKYAMDKNLWYDLDITYLFVINGHQCEVVIPSYHNVHILKEDNCSDWEGWANGIKYFEKTFQCPIWQSFDYLCTINAGTIGPIMESNTNDHWLFPFYKKIKINNAVICSPCISFFSPYHQTGPGQRVVPIFTLIKIDEKIIKHLMHDKVKNINNESLYRGEEYYNTVFGPKKNKEDAILTGEYGLSKILIDNGYRVTSLLYDDNIDVNDRSNWGINNFTEPDRFRSFNGVFLPLSTIFIKNVWRMSGDVISYASLPVLYHECVDFVHRKLGMVDIFRDVNVDYRYDLLPLEKYVAYGTGEKYYQDFLCAEELILHVKSGKDCRSCAIYAHYDQDNLIKDYVIQAINTLIYLGYEVLFFTASDTLKNVSILPCKTFFVKNEGHGTDMKIWLRACQHIMFSDAKYEWIMFLNDSLLLPINGINNFKNTIDEMRQKSDFWGHWDSPECVPHIICAVVEFKFKMIKDVVMFFQEAIEKCTSKGDYIQILEVNFSNNLVSKGYVGNVVIDEKTLSGKEGLTCPIFNPYIIRQWINNPRSFAIKWKYCIRYLESQCVSPEFRYLARFLHFGPYGLKLDIEECGMFPSSFTFVPK
;
A
#
# COMPACT_ATOMS: atom_id res chain seq x y z
N MET A 1 -20.21 -40.07 21.63
CA MET A 1 -19.93 -39.79 20.20
C MET A 1 -21.07 -38.96 19.69
N ASN A 2 -20.78 -37.95 18.87
CA ASN A 2 -21.80 -37.15 18.20
C ASN A 2 -22.68 -38.07 17.32
N ASP A 3 -24.00 -37.91 17.36
CA ASP A 3 -24.90 -38.63 16.47
C ASP A 3 -24.63 -38.17 15.04
N ILE A 4 -23.89 -38.96 14.26
CA ILE A 4 -23.54 -38.68 12.87
C ILE A 4 -24.30 -39.68 11.99
N THR A 5 -24.90 -39.18 10.92
CA THR A 5 -25.58 -39.97 9.89
C THR A 5 -25.15 -39.45 8.53
N ILE A 6 -24.56 -40.31 7.71
CA ILE A 6 -24.10 -40.02 6.36
C ILE A 6 -24.84 -40.91 5.39
N THR A 7 -25.72 -40.31 4.59
CA THR A 7 -26.50 -41.02 3.58
C THR A 7 -26.17 -40.51 2.18
N TYR A 8 -26.41 -41.32 1.17
CA TYR A 8 -26.02 -41.02 -0.20
C TYR A 8 -27.12 -41.46 -1.18
N GLY A 9 -27.54 -40.58 -2.08
CA GLY A 9 -28.58 -40.90 -3.06
C GLY A 9 -29.13 -39.69 -3.79
N ILE A 10 -30.25 -39.84 -4.49
CA ILE A 10 -30.79 -38.80 -5.39
C ILE A 10 -31.54 -37.68 -4.66
N ASN A 11 -32.08 -37.98 -3.47
CA ASN A 11 -32.72 -37.02 -2.56
C ASN A 11 -32.82 -37.63 -1.16
N GLN A 12 -33.20 -36.84 -0.14
CA GLN A 12 -33.22 -37.28 1.26
C GLN A 12 -34.11 -38.50 1.58
N TYR A 13 -35.03 -38.86 0.69
CA TYR A 13 -35.94 -40.01 0.86
C TYR A 13 -35.48 -41.26 0.09
N HIS A 14 -34.54 -41.10 -0.84
CA HIS A 14 -34.03 -42.16 -1.71
C HIS A 14 -32.51 -42.19 -1.59
N VAL A 15 -32.06 -42.77 -0.46
CA VAL A 15 -30.66 -42.85 -0.07
C VAL A 15 -30.29 -44.23 0.45
N ILE A 16 -29.01 -44.55 0.36
CA ILE A 16 -28.37 -45.60 1.15
C ILE A 16 -27.64 -44.97 2.34
N ASP A 17 -27.55 -45.69 3.45
CA ASP A 17 -26.74 -45.29 4.60
C ASP A 17 -25.31 -45.80 4.40
N ILE A 18 -24.35 -44.87 4.32
CA ILE A 18 -22.92 -45.16 4.18
C ILE A 18 -22.12 -44.69 5.39
N THR A 19 -22.79 -44.39 6.51
CA THR A 19 -22.19 -43.82 7.72
C THR A 19 -21.00 -44.62 8.19
N GLN A 20 -21.15 -45.94 8.37
CA GLN A 20 -20.07 -46.77 8.90
C GLN A 20 -18.86 -46.84 7.96
N ALA A 21 -19.10 -47.01 6.65
CA ALA A 21 -18.04 -47.10 5.65
C ALA A 21 -17.22 -45.81 5.56
N VAL A 22 -17.91 -44.66 5.58
CA VAL A 22 -17.26 -43.35 5.54
C VAL A 22 -16.52 -43.07 6.86
N LEU A 23 -17.15 -43.30 8.02
CA LEU A 23 -16.49 -43.04 9.29
C LEU A 23 -15.27 -43.93 9.50
N GLN A 24 -15.32 -45.22 9.14
CA GLN A 24 -14.17 -46.12 9.28
C GLN A 24 -12.97 -45.70 8.41
N THR A 25 -13.23 -45.09 7.26
CA THR A 25 -12.18 -44.77 6.27
C THR A 25 -11.69 -43.33 6.39
N CYS A 26 -12.57 -42.42 6.81
CA CYS A 26 -12.35 -40.98 6.72
C CYS A 26 -12.39 -40.25 8.07
N LEU A 27 -12.78 -40.90 9.17
CA LEU A 27 -12.75 -40.29 10.50
C LEU A 27 -11.41 -40.59 11.18
N ASN A 28 -10.69 -39.54 11.59
CA ASN A 28 -9.56 -39.68 12.50
C ASN A 28 -9.61 -38.57 13.55
N ASP A 29 -9.40 -38.91 14.83
CA ASP A 29 -9.40 -37.98 15.97
C ASP A 29 -10.61 -37.00 16.01
N ASN A 30 -11.83 -37.51 15.77
CA ASN A 30 -13.08 -36.71 15.65
C ASN A 30 -13.09 -35.68 14.50
N ILE A 31 -12.21 -35.82 13.52
CA ILE A 31 -12.23 -35.03 12.29
C ILE A 31 -12.60 -35.96 11.14
N LEU A 32 -13.73 -35.68 10.50
CA LEU A 32 -14.10 -36.34 9.24
C LEU A 32 -13.39 -35.62 8.10
N LEU A 33 -12.47 -36.32 7.44
CA LEU A 33 -11.74 -35.83 6.27
C LEU A 33 -11.98 -36.74 5.06
N ILE A 34 -12.77 -36.25 4.11
CA ILE A 34 -12.99 -36.90 2.81
C ILE A 34 -12.15 -36.15 1.78
N LYS A 35 -11.19 -36.82 1.17
CA LYS A 35 -10.25 -36.18 0.23
C LYS A 35 -10.93 -35.81 -1.09
N ARG A 36 -10.44 -34.75 -1.73
CA ARG A 36 -10.79 -34.38 -3.10
C ARG A 36 -10.63 -35.59 -4.03
N GLY A 37 -11.58 -35.76 -4.93
CA GLY A 37 -11.58 -36.84 -5.92
C GLY A 37 -12.19 -38.15 -5.40
N THR A 38 -12.62 -38.22 -4.14
CA THR A 38 -13.38 -39.36 -3.63
C THR A 38 -14.71 -39.50 -4.38
N ASP A 39 -14.97 -40.69 -4.91
CA ASP A 39 -16.25 -41.08 -5.53
C ASP A 39 -17.09 -41.80 -4.47
N PHE A 40 -18.28 -41.26 -4.15
CA PHE A 40 -19.07 -41.79 -3.04
C PHE A 40 -19.67 -43.18 -3.33
N ASN A 41 -19.69 -43.59 -4.60
CA ASN A 41 -20.08 -44.94 -4.97
C ASN A 41 -19.12 -46.00 -4.39
N ASP A 42 -17.90 -45.63 -3.98
CA ASP A 42 -16.91 -46.54 -3.40
C ASP A 42 -17.29 -47.02 -1.97
N PHE A 43 -18.17 -46.30 -1.27
CA PHE A 43 -18.54 -46.62 0.12
C PHE A 43 -19.77 -47.53 0.25
N GLY A 44 -20.59 -47.64 -0.79
CA GLY A 44 -21.87 -48.36 -0.71
C GLY A 44 -22.46 -48.80 -2.05
N GLY A 45 -21.70 -48.66 -3.14
CA GLY A 45 -22.18 -48.88 -4.50
C GLY A 45 -22.96 -47.68 -5.04
N ASP A 46 -23.43 -47.81 -6.28
CA ASP A 46 -24.31 -46.83 -6.92
C ASP A 46 -25.77 -47.10 -6.49
N PRO A 47 -26.39 -46.26 -5.62
CA PRO A 47 -27.75 -46.50 -5.16
C PRO A 47 -28.80 -46.29 -6.25
N HIS A 48 -28.47 -45.54 -7.31
CA HIS A 48 -29.38 -45.18 -8.39
C HIS A 48 -28.61 -44.99 -9.70
N PHE A 49 -28.37 -46.12 -10.38
CA PHE A 49 -27.54 -46.20 -11.58
C PHE A 49 -27.85 -45.10 -12.60
N GLY A 50 -26.81 -44.35 -12.98
CA GLY A 50 -26.89 -43.32 -14.04
C GLY A 50 -27.57 -42.00 -13.66
N GLN A 51 -27.98 -41.81 -12.41
CA GLN A 51 -28.54 -40.54 -11.92
C GLN A 51 -27.51 -39.76 -11.10
N THR A 52 -27.63 -38.44 -11.02
CA THR A 52 -26.77 -37.61 -10.16
C THR A 52 -27.17 -37.78 -8.70
N LYS A 53 -26.20 -38.09 -7.83
CA LYS A 53 -26.44 -38.27 -6.39
C LYS A 53 -25.82 -37.16 -5.56
N THR A 54 -26.29 -37.07 -4.33
CA THR A 54 -25.84 -36.15 -3.30
C THR A 54 -25.49 -36.96 -2.05
N LEU A 55 -24.37 -36.61 -1.43
CA LEU A 55 -24.00 -37.02 -0.09
C LEU A 55 -24.71 -36.09 0.91
N PHE A 56 -25.41 -36.67 1.87
CA PHE A 56 -26.11 -35.99 2.95
C PHE A 56 -25.39 -36.31 4.26
N VAL A 57 -24.81 -35.30 4.90
CA VAL A 57 -24.14 -35.47 6.20
C VAL A 57 -24.97 -34.75 7.26
N LYS A 58 -25.53 -35.51 8.19
CA LYS A 58 -26.23 -35.02 9.37
C LYS A 58 -25.38 -35.31 10.60
N TYR A 59 -25.22 -34.34 11.49
CA TYR A 59 -24.52 -34.60 12.75
C TYR A 59 -25.01 -33.73 13.90
N CYS A 60 -24.95 -34.25 15.12
CA CYS A 60 -25.24 -33.50 16.34
C CYS A 60 -23.95 -33.01 16.99
N GLN A 61 -23.84 -31.71 17.30
CA GLN A 61 -22.70 -31.14 18.01
C GLN A 61 -23.23 -30.14 19.06
N ASN A 62 -22.82 -30.30 20.32
CA ASN A 62 -23.27 -29.48 21.45
C ASN A 62 -24.81 -29.33 21.56
N GLY A 63 -25.55 -30.41 21.27
CA GLY A 63 -27.02 -30.46 21.37
C GLY A 63 -27.77 -29.85 20.19
N LYS A 64 -27.08 -29.40 19.12
CA LYS A 64 -27.68 -28.91 17.87
C LYS A 64 -27.42 -29.85 16.71
N VAL A 65 -28.39 -29.98 15.81
CA VAL A 65 -28.33 -30.83 14.62
C VAL A 65 -27.97 -30.01 13.39
N TYR A 66 -26.92 -30.43 12.68
CA TYR A 66 -26.42 -29.81 11.45
C TYR A 66 -26.68 -30.72 10.25
N HIS A 67 -26.87 -30.10 9.08
CA HIS A 67 -27.08 -30.79 7.80
C HIS A 67 -26.16 -30.18 6.74
N LYS A 68 -25.39 -31.01 6.04
CA LYS A 68 -24.54 -30.63 4.91
C LYS A 68 -24.77 -31.53 3.70
N PHE A 69 -24.55 -30.98 2.51
CA PHE A 69 -24.83 -31.64 1.23
C PHE A 69 -23.66 -31.47 0.27
N TYR A 70 -23.27 -32.53 -0.42
CA TYR A 70 -22.15 -32.54 -1.38
C TYR A 70 -22.52 -33.36 -2.61
N GLY A 71 -22.12 -32.93 -3.81
CA GLY A 71 -22.38 -33.70 -5.04
C GLY A 71 -21.59 -35.01 -5.09
N GLU A 72 -22.03 -35.97 -5.92
CA GLU A 72 -21.48 -37.33 -6.11
C GLU A 72 -19.94 -37.44 -6.20
N ARG A 73 -19.26 -36.41 -6.74
CA ARG A 73 -17.80 -36.29 -6.69
C ARG A 73 -17.39 -35.01 -6.01
N CYS A 74 -16.52 -35.13 -5.02
CA CYS A 74 -16.03 -33.95 -4.32
C CYS A 74 -14.83 -33.32 -5.06
N ASN A 75 -14.96 -32.05 -5.44
CA ASN A 75 -13.90 -31.29 -6.11
C ASN A 75 -12.92 -30.63 -5.12
N PHE A 76 -13.11 -30.81 -3.82
CA PHE A 76 -12.29 -30.28 -2.73
C PHE A 76 -12.30 -31.26 -1.55
N ASP A 77 -11.44 -31.04 -0.56
CA ASP A 77 -11.44 -31.85 0.67
C ASP A 77 -12.64 -31.45 1.56
N ILE A 78 -13.48 -32.41 1.93
CA ILE A 78 -14.51 -32.20 2.96
C ILE A 78 -13.85 -32.44 4.32
N LYS A 79 -13.67 -31.36 5.09
CA LYS A 79 -13.21 -31.44 6.48
C LYS A 79 -14.33 -31.00 7.43
N ILE A 80 -14.78 -31.89 8.30
CA ILE A 80 -15.70 -31.58 9.40
C ILE A 80 -15.00 -31.96 10.70
N ASP A 81 -14.62 -30.94 11.45
CA ASP A 81 -14.06 -31.10 12.78
C ASP A 81 -15.19 -31.07 13.81
N PHE A 82 -15.49 -32.23 14.37
CA PHE A 82 -16.57 -32.39 15.34
C PHE A 82 -16.21 -31.88 16.74
N ASN A 83 -14.96 -31.46 16.97
CA ASN A 83 -14.51 -30.81 18.20
C ASN A 83 -14.65 -29.28 18.12
N ASN A 84 -14.72 -28.69 16.93
CA ASN A 84 -14.72 -27.24 16.73
C ASN A 84 -16.14 -26.66 16.59
N SER A 85 -16.62 -25.95 17.61
CA SER A 85 -17.89 -25.19 17.63
C SER A 85 -17.85 -23.87 16.82
N VAL A 86 -16.81 -23.67 16.01
CA VAL A 86 -16.43 -22.34 15.47
C VAL A 86 -17.28 -21.90 14.27
N ASN A 87 -17.94 -22.82 13.56
CA ASN A 87 -18.68 -22.45 12.33
C ASN A 87 -19.97 -21.65 12.57
N ASP A 88 -20.65 -21.81 13.72
CA ASP A 88 -21.79 -20.94 14.07
C ASP A 88 -21.33 -19.57 14.56
N SER A 89 -20.11 -19.46 15.10
CA SER A 89 -19.61 -18.20 15.66
C SER A 89 -19.39 -17.12 14.60
N LEU A 90 -18.98 -17.48 13.38
CA LEU A 90 -18.71 -16.51 12.33
C LEU A 90 -19.97 -15.90 11.72
N ASN A 91 -21.11 -16.59 11.78
CA ASN A 91 -22.36 -16.12 11.16
C ASN A 91 -22.81 -14.78 11.73
N ASP A 92 -22.61 -14.54 13.03
CA ASP A 92 -22.91 -13.25 13.65
C ASP A 92 -21.96 -12.15 13.14
N PHE A 93 -20.67 -12.46 12.97
CA PHE A 93 -19.69 -11.50 12.49
C PHE A 93 -19.88 -11.12 11.03
N ILE A 94 -20.24 -12.10 10.19
CA ILE A 94 -20.51 -11.89 8.76
C ILE A 94 -21.66 -10.90 8.55
N ARG A 95 -22.61 -10.84 9.48
CA ARG A 95 -23.75 -9.90 9.44
C ARG A 95 -23.46 -8.57 10.15
N SER A 96 -22.31 -8.45 10.79
CA SER A 96 -21.94 -7.28 11.58
C SER A 96 -21.45 -6.16 10.67
N LYS A 97 -21.72 -4.92 11.07
CA LYS A 97 -21.19 -3.72 10.43
C LYS A 97 -19.91 -3.27 11.10
N ILE A 98 -18.88 -3.01 10.30
CA ILE A 98 -17.53 -2.75 10.80
C ILE A 98 -17.06 -1.37 10.33
N ALA A 99 -16.73 -0.50 11.28
CA ALA A 99 -16.04 0.75 11.00
C ALA A 99 -14.52 0.53 11.08
N VAL A 100 -13.76 0.93 10.06
CA VAL A 100 -12.30 0.99 10.09
C VAL A 100 -11.87 2.45 10.07
N ILE A 101 -11.14 2.88 11.10
CA ILE A 101 -10.52 4.21 11.14
C ILE A 101 -9.00 4.05 11.07
N TYR A 102 -8.43 4.47 9.95
CA TYR A 102 -6.99 4.45 9.68
C TYR A 102 -6.45 5.88 9.84
N VAL A 103 -5.61 6.12 10.85
CA VAL A 103 -4.94 7.42 11.03
C VAL A 103 -3.61 7.39 10.30
N TYR A 104 -3.43 8.33 9.38
CA TYR A 104 -2.35 8.39 8.43
C TYR A 104 -1.59 9.71 8.53
N TYR A 105 -0.27 9.65 8.45
CA TYR A 105 0.61 10.82 8.33
C TYR A 105 1.85 10.44 7.52
N GLU A 106 2.50 11.44 6.94
CA GLU A 106 3.77 11.28 6.23
C GLU A 106 4.89 11.99 6.99
N ARG A 107 6.12 11.52 6.79
CA ARG A 107 7.32 12.14 7.35
C ARG A 107 8.27 12.50 6.24
N ILE A 108 8.98 13.62 6.43
CA ILE A 108 10.00 14.11 5.51
C ILE A 108 11.11 13.05 5.41
N ASP A 109 11.57 12.79 4.19
CA ASP A 109 12.63 11.83 3.83
C ASP A 109 12.27 10.35 3.97
N GLU A 110 10.99 10.02 4.16
CA GLU A 110 10.55 8.65 4.50
C GLU A 110 9.35 8.19 3.68
N GLN A 111 9.30 6.87 3.41
CA GLN A 111 8.22 6.26 2.60
C GLN A 111 7.43 5.15 3.31
N LYS A 112 7.79 4.80 4.55
CA LYS A 112 7.20 3.64 5.24
C LYS A 112 5.68 3.71 5.37
N ASN A 113 5.17 4.86 5.77
CA ASN A 113 3.73 5.02 5.99
C ASN A 113 2.97 4.95 4.65
N GLN A 114 3.53 5.52 3.58
CA GLN A 114 3.01 5.45 2.23
C GLN A 114 2.93 3.98 1.77
N THR A 115 4.00 3.20 1.98
CA THR A 115 4.04 1.75 1.69
C THR A 115 2.97 0.98 2.46
N ASN A 116 2.84 1.23 3.77
CA ASN A 116 1.83 0.57 4.60
C ASN A 116 0.40 0.88 4.10
N LEU A 117 0.08 2.15 3.85
CA LEU A 117 -1.25 2.57 3.38
C LEU A 117 -1.56 2.02 1.99
N ALA A 118 -0.60 2.13 1.06
CA ALA A 118 -0.78 1.64 -0.30
C ALA A 118 -0.99 0.12 -0.34
N TYR A 119 -0.24 -0.63 0.48
CA TYR A 119 -0.46 -2.06 0.65
C TYR A 119 -1.83 -2.38 1.23
N PHE A 120 -2.25 -1.67 2.29
CA PHE A 120 -3.57 -1.86 2.89
C PHE A 120 -4.69 -1.63 1.87
N ILE A 121 -4.61 -0.56 1.07
CA ILE A 121 -5.59 -0.25 0.02
C ILE A 121 -5.62 -1.33 -1.07
N LYS A 122 -4.45 -1.78 -1.52
CA LYS A 122 -4.35 -2.72 -2.66
C LYS A 122 -4.62 -4.17 -2.29
N TYR A 123 -4.39 -4.54 -1.03
CA TYR A 123 -4.49 -5.93 -0.58
C TYR A 123 -5.62 -6.12 0.43
N ALA A 124 -5.68 -5.33 1.51
CA ALA A 124 -6.67 -5.52 2.58
C ALA A 124 -8.11 -5.17 2.15
N MET A 125 -8.26 -4.21 1.25
CA MET A 125 -9.56 -3.71 0.78
C MET A 125 -10.02 -4.36 -0.53
N ASP A 126 -9.22 -5.25 -1.14
CA ASP A 126 -9.61 -5.91 -2.38
C ASP A 126 -10.68 -6.99 -2.11
N LYS A 127 -11.92 -6.69 -2.50
CA LYS A 127 -13.08 -7.56 -2.33
C LYS A 127 -12.96 -8.89 -3.07
N ASN A 128 -12.07 -8.99 -4.06
CA ASN A 128 -11.84 -10.24 -4.77
C ASN A 128 -10.88 -11.18 -4.04
N LEU A 129 -10.19 -10.69 -3.00
CA LEU A 129 -9.20 -11.46 -2.24
C LEU A 129 -9.76 -12.02 -0.94
N TRP A 130 -10.84 -11.45 -0.41
CA TRP A 130 -11.36 -11.76 0.92
C TRP A 130 -12.86 -12.06 0.90
N TYR A 131 -13.34 -12.67 1.98
CA TYR A 131 -14.77 -12.79 2.24
C TYR A 131 -15.42 -11.40 2.31
N ASP A 132 -16.57 -11.24 1.64
CA ASP A 132 -17.28 -9.95 1.58
C ASP A 132 -17.93 -9.63 2.94
N LEU A 133 -17.34 -8.65 3.63
CA LEU A 133 -17.84 -8.11 4.90
C LEU A 133 -18.36 -6.68 4.71
N ASP A 134 -19.34 -6.28 5.52
CA ASP A 134 -19.86 -4.91 5.55
C ASP A 134 -18.89 -4.00 6.31
N ILE A 135 -17.87 -3.50 5.59
CA ILE A 135 -16.83 -2.62 6.12
C ILE A 135 -16.96 -1.22 5.52
N THR A 136 -17.00 -0.22 6.40
CA THR A 136 -16.85 1.20 6.04
C THR A 136 -15.50 1.70 6.50
N TYR A 137 -14.74 2.31 5.60
CA TYR A 137 -13.38 2.80 5.86
C TYR A 137 -13.37 4.32 5.97
N LEU A 138 -12.63 4.83 6.94
CA LEU A 138 -12.29 6.25 7.08
C LEU A 138 -10.78 6.40 7.20
N PHE A 139 -10.20 7.16 6.28
CA PHE A 139 -8.81 7.58 6.34
C PHE A 139 -8.73 8.99 6.92
N VAL A 140 -8.11 9.10 8.10
CA VAL A 140 -7.83 10.39 8.75
C VAL A 140 -6.43 10.83 8.35
N ILE A 141 -6.34 11.80 7.44
CA ILE A 141 -5.11 12.32 6.86
C ILE A 141 -4.61 13.49 7.70
N ASN A 142 -3.61 13.22 8.53
CA ASN A 142 -2.99 14.18 9.41
C ASN A 142 -1.92 15.01 8.67
N GLY A 143 -1.96 16.34 8.83
CA GLY A 143 -1.05 17.27 8.15
C GLY A 143 -1.45 17.58 6.71
N HIS A 144 -2.65 17.19 6.27
CA HIS A 144 -3.19 17.34 4.90
C HIS A 144 -2.37 16.68 3.77
N GLN A 145 -1.22 16.09 4.07
CA GLN A 145 -0.32 15.47 3.10
C GLN A 145 -0.69 14.00 2.90
N CYS A 146 -0.96 13.62 1.65
CA CYS A 146 -1.17 12.22 1.26
C CYS A 146 -0.73 12.02 -0.19
N GLU A 147 0.38 11.34 -0.37
CA GLU A 147 0.88 10.93 -1.67
C GLU A 147 0.08 9.75 -2.25
N VAL A 148 -0.34 8.83 -1.39
CA VAL A 148 -1.05 7.61 -1.80
C VAL A 148 -2.45 7.95 -2.33
N VAL A 149 -2.77 7.44 -3.53
CA VAL A 149 -4.09 7.63 -4.12
C VAL A 149 -5.12 6.71 -3.45
N ILE A 150 -5.98 7.30 -2.60
CA ILE A 150 -7.10 6.62 -1.96
C ILE A 150 -8.27 6.49 -2.95
N PRO A 151 -8.83 5.29 -3.16
CA PRO A 151 -9.92 5.09 -4.12
C PRO A 151 -11.24 5.73 -3.66
N SER A 152 -12.02 6.20 -4.63
CA SER A 152 -13.32 6.85 -4.43
C SER A 152 -14.49 5.86 -4.32
N TYR A 153 -14.33 4.80 -3.54
CA TYR A 153 -15.43 3.86 -3.27
C TYR A 153 -16.51 4.48 -2.37
N HIS A 154 -17.76 4.04 -2.51
CA HIS A 154 -18.89 4.59 -1.74
C HIS A 154 -18.78 4.35 -0.22
N ASN A 155 -18.08 3.29 0.19
CA ASN A 155 -17.83 2.93 1.59
C ASN A 155 -16.45 3.42 2.08
N VAL A 156 -15.80 4.33 1.34
CA VAL A 156 -14.50 4.92 1.70
C VAL A 156 -14.68 6.42 1.92
N HIS A 157 -14.25 6.87 3.09
CA HIS A 157 -14.32 8.26 3.52
C HIS A 157 -12.91 8.80 3.79
N ILE A 158 -12.75 10.11 3.64
CA ILE A 158 -11.49 10.82 3.91
C ILE A 158 -11.82 12.01 4.81
N LEU A 159 -11.10 12.12 5.93
CA LEU A 159 -11.10 13.26 6.83
C LEU A 159 -9.69 13.85 6.83
N LYS A 160 -9.53 15.14 6.55
CA LYS A 160 -8.23 15.83 6.62
C LYS A 160 -8.15 16.65 7.91
N GLU A 161 -7.02 16.53 8.60
CA GLU A 161 -6.74 17.18 9.89
C GLU A 161 -5.43 17.98 9.82
N ASP A 162 -5.34 19.09 10.55
CA ASP A 162 -4.14 19.95 10.58
C ASP A 162 -2.97 19.26 11.30
N ASN A 163 -3.21 18.83 12.53
CA ASN A 163 -2.29 18.03 13.33
C ASN A 163 -3.07 17.30 14.41
N CYS A 164 -2.98 15.98 14.47
CA CYS A 164 -3.60 15.16 15.50
C CYS A 164 -2.71 13.97 15.89
N SER A 165 -2.81 13.54 17.15
CA SER A 165 -2.31 12.23 17.55
C SER A 165 -3.21 11.11 17.01
N ASP A 166 -2.74 9.85 16.99
CA ASP A 166 -3.58 8.70 16.60
C ASP A 166 -4.90 8.65 17.38
N TRP A 167 -4.83 8.95 18.68
CA TRP A 167 -5.95 8.96 19.61
C TRP A 167 -6.99 10.03 19.28
N GLU A 168 -6.51 11.22 18.90
CA GLU A 168 -7.35 12.30 18.42
C GLU A 168 -7.95 11.97 17.06
N GLY A 169 -7.16 11.40 16.15
CA GLY A 169 -7.61 10.98 14.84
C GLY A 169 -8.73 9.95 14.92
N TRP A 170 -8.62 8.95 15.81
CA TRP A 170 -9.70 7.99 16.06
C TRP A 170 -10.94 8.65 16.67
N ALA A 171 -10.76 9.57 17.64
CA ALA A 171 -11.86 10.33 18.23
C ALA A 171 -12.61 11.18 17.19
N ASN A 172 -11.87 11.88 16.34
CA ASN A 172 -12.42 12.72 15.28
C ASN A 172 -13.08 11.86 14.19
N GLY A 173 -12.52 10.68 13.91
CA GLY A 173 -13.13 9.74 12.99
C GLY A 173 -14.46 9.17 13.50
N ILE A 174 -14.58 8.89 14.80
CA ILE A 174 -15.86 8.52 15.42
C ILE A 174 -16.89 9.64 15.21
N LYS A 175 -16.53 10.88 15.56
CA LYS A 175 -17.41 12.05 15.37
C LYS A 175 -17.78 12.28 13.90
N TYR A 176 -16.87 12.01 12.97
CA TYR A 176 -17.13 12.10 11.54
C TYR A 176 -18.22 11.12 11.11
N PHE A 177 -18.12 9.86 11.54
CA PHE A 177 -19.15 8.87 11.26
C PHE A 177 -20.48 9.22 11.92
N GLU A 178 -20.48 9.67 13.17
CA GLU A 178 -21.71 10.10 13.85
C GLU A 178 -22.43 11.22 13.10
N LYS A 179 -21.66 12.18 12.57
CA LYS A 179 -22.20 13.27 11.74
C LYS A 179 -22.71 12.76 10.39
N THR A 180 -22.00 11.83 9.76
CA THR A 180 -22.30 11.32 8.42
C THR A 180 -23.55 10.44 8.43
N PHE A 181 -23.68 9.56 9.43
CA PHE A 181 -24.81 8.65 9.59
C PHE A 181 -25.95 9.23 10.46
N GLN A 182 -25.75 10.42 11.05
CA GLN A 182 -26.74 11.13 11.87
C GLN A 182 -27.23 10.33 13.09
N CYS A 183 -26.39 9.46 13.62
CA CYS A 183 -26.65 8.72 14.84
C CYS A 183 -25.33 8.37 15.54
N PRO A 184 -25.36 8.03 16.84
CA PRO A 184 -24.15 7.60 17.53
C PRO A 184 -23.50 6.37 16.88
N ILE A 185 -22.17 6.26 16.96
CA ILE A 185 -21.43 5.26 16.16
C ILE A 185 -21.85 3.81 16.45
N TRP A 186 -22.18 3.51 17.71
CA TRP A 186 -22.63 2.18 18.16
C TRP A 186 -24.01 1.78 17.65
N GLN A 187 -24.76 2.70 17.03
CA GLN A 187 -26.02 2.38 16.34
C GLN A 187 -25.79 2.07 14.85
N SER A 188 -24.68 2.55 14.29
CA SER A 188 -24.31 2.31 12.90
C SER A 188 -23.41 1.09 12.73
N PHE A 189 -22.59 0.77 13.72
CA PHE A 189 -21.56 -0.25 13.66
C PHE A 189 -21.53 -1.13 14.91
N ASP A 190 -21.24 -2.42 14.71
CA ASP A 190 -21.06 -3.40 15.79
C ASP A 190 -19.60 -3.48 16.25
N TYR A 191 -18.67 -3.18 15.33
CA TYR A 191 -17.23 -3.22 15.58
C TYR A 191 -16.54 -1.96 15.09
N LEU A 192 -15.52 -1.55 15.83
CA LEU A 192 -14.57 -0.51 15.46
C LEU A 192 -13.18 -1.11 15.33
N CYS A 193 -12.56 -0.93 14.17
CA CYS A 193 -11.15 -1.20 13.93
C CYS A 193 -10.37 0.10 13.94
N THR A 194 -9.28 0.17 14.71
CA THR A 194 -8.36 1.31 14.70
C THR A 194 -6.99 0.88 14.17
N ILE A 195 -6.40 1.70 13.30
CA ILE A 195 -5.10 1.43 12.66
C ILE A 195 -4.23 2.68 12.69
N ASN A 196 -2.95 2.51 13.04
CA ASN A 196 -1.92 3.55 12.98
C ASN A 196 -1.05 3.40 11.71
N ALA A 197 -0.63 4.53 11.14
CA ALA A 197 0.19 4.62 9.91
C ALA A 197 1.48 3.79 9.92
N GLY A 198 2.11 3.61 11.09
CA GLY A 198 3.36 2.86 11.23
C GLY A 198 3.19 1.33 11.18
N THR A 199 1.96 0.84 10.97
CA THR A 199 1.61 -0.57 10.99
C THR A 199 1.51 -1.12 9.57
N ILE A 200 2.22 -2.21 9.29
CA ILE A 200 2.07 -2.97 8.05
C ILE A 200 1.11 -4.13 8.27
N GLY A 201 0.20 -4.35 7.32
CA GLY A 201 -0.72 -5.48 7.33
C GLY A 201 -1.93 -5.30 6.41
N PRO A 202 -2.75 -6.35 6.23
CA PRO A 202 -2.63 -7.65 6.87
C PRO A 202 -1.53 -8.53 6.23
N ILE A 203 -0.69 -9.14 7.05
CA ILE A 203 0.28 -10.17 6.65
C ILE A 203 -0.37 -11.55 6.83
N MET A 204 -1.28 -11.85 5.91
CA MET A 204 -2.06 -13.09 5.87
C MET A 204 -2.32 -13.48 4.42
N GLU A 205 -2.24 -14.77 4.11
CA GLU A 205 -2.63 -15.29 2.80
C GLU A 205 -4.12 -15.03 2.55
N SER A 206 -4.43 -14.44 1.38
CA SER A 206 -5.79 -14.16 0.96
C SER A 206 -6.58 -15.43 0.63
N ASN A 207 -7.87 -15.41 0.93
CA ASN A 207 -8.80 -16.48 0.62
C ASN A 207 -10.21 -15.89 0.57
N THR A 208 -10.94 -16.11 -0.52
CA THR A 208 -12.31 -15.57 -0.71
C THR A 208 -13.34 -16.14 0.29
N ASN A 209 -12.98 -17.20 1.02
CA ASN A 209 -13.80 -17.78 2.09
C ASN A 209 -13.31 -17.40 3.50
N ASP A 210 -12.33 -16.51 3.61
CA ASP A 210 -11.74 -16.05 4.87
C ASP A 210 -11.56 -14.52 4.85
N HIS A 211 -11.36 -13.91 6.01
CA HIS A 211 -11.04 -12.50 6.12
C HIS A 211 -9.98 -12.29 7.19
N TRP A 212 -9.08 -11.34 6.97
CA TRP A 212 -8.03 -10.99 7.94
C TRP A 212 -8.55 -10.50 9.31
N LEU A 213 -9.86 -10.26 9.43
CA LEU A 213 -10.54 -9.93 10.69
C LEU A 213 -11.03 -11.16 11.47
N PHE A 214 -11.22 -12.29 10.80
CA PHE A 214 -11.76 -13.50 11.44
C PHE A 214 -10.87 -14.00 12.60
N PRO A 215 -9.53 -14.00 12.51
CA PRO A 215 -8.68 -14.39 13.64
C PRO A 215 -8.91 -13.52 14.89
N PHE A 216 -9.01 -12.20 14.71
CA PHE A 216 -9.27 -11.27 15.82
C PHE A 216 -10.64 -11.51 16.44
N TYR A 217 -11.67 -11.63 15.60
CA TYR A 217 -13.04 -11.91 16.04
C TYR A 217 -13.14 -13.23 16.82
N LYS A 218 -12.53 -14.30 16.30
CA LYS A 218 -12.50 -15.61 16.97
C LYS A 218 -11.88 -15.50 18.37
N LYS A 219 -10.75 -14.79 18.50
CA LYS A 219 -10.13 -14.54 19.81
C LYS A 219 -11.02 -13.74 20.75
N ILE A 220 -11.74 -12.72 20.25
CA ILE A 220 -12.71 -11.96 21.06
C ILE A 220 -13.78 -12.90 21.63
N LYS A 221 -14.34 -13.80 20.80
CA LYS A 221 -15.39 -14.74 21.22
C LYS A 221 -14.88 -15.80 22.19
N ILE A 222 -13.77 -16.45 21.89
CA ILE A 222 -13.21 -17.53 22.74
C ILE A 222 -12.88 -16.99 24.13
N ASN A 223 -12.28 -15.80 24.21
CA ASN A 223 -11.82 -15.24 25.49
C ASN A 223 -12.88 -14.39 26.19
N ASN A 224 -14.11 -14.31 25.64
CA ASN A 224 -15.18 -13.42 26.10
C ASN A 224 -14.68 -11.98 26.33
N ALA A 225 -13.89 -11.48 25.38
CA ALA A 225 -13.28 -10.16 25.42
C ALA A 225 -14.11 -9.13 24.64
N VAL A 226 -13.76 -7.86 24.75
CA VAL A 226 -14.34 -6.77 23.93
C VAL A 226 -13.34 -6.18 22.94
N ILE A 227 -12.06 -6.49 23.08
CA ILE A 227 -10.98 -5.96 22.24
C ILE A 227 -9.93 -7.03 21.96
N CYS A 228 -9.45 -7.08 20.71
CA CYS A 228 -8.32 -7.89 20.30
C CYS A 228 -7.30 -7.06 19.52
N SER A 229 -6.02 -7.35 19.74
CA SER A 229 -4.88 -6.73 19.03
C SER A 229 -3.86 -7.81 18.63
N PRO A 230 -2.83 -7.48 17.84
CA PRO A 230 -1.78 -8.43 17.50
C PRO A 230 -1.11 -9.07 18.72
N CYS A 231 -0.86 -8.28 19.78
CA CYS A 231 -0.28 -8.76 21.03
C CYS A 231 -0.67 -7.87 22.22
N ILE A 232 -0.54 -8.43 23.42
CA ILE A 232 -0.64 -7.69 24.69
C ILE A 232 0.74 -7.73 25.37
N SER A 233 1.19 -6.57 25.84
CA SER A 233 2.36 -6.44 26.70
C SER A 233 1.94 -6.49 28.17
N PHE A 234 2.80 -7.01 29.04
CA PHE A 234 2.59 -7.02 30.49
C PHE A 234 3.71 -6.24 31.15
N PHE A 235 3.38 -5.42 32.15
CA PHE A 235 4.38 -4.60 32.86
C PHE A 235 4.51 -4.98 34.32
N SER A 236 5.71 -4.75 34.86
CA SER A 236 6.00 -4.93 36.28
C SER A 236 5.48 -3.75 37.11
N PRO A 237 5.35 -3.89 38.45
CA PRO A 237 4.99 -2.78 39.32
C PRO A 237 5.96 -1.59 39.30
N TYR A 238 7.18 -1.76 38.80
CA TYR A 238 8.16 -0.68 38.70
C TYR A 238 7.95 0.21 37.46
N HIS A 239 7.09 -0.21 36.51
CA HIS A 239 6.72 0.59 35.36
C HIS A 239 5.60 1.57 35.74
N GLN A 240 5.64 2.81 35.22
CA GLN A 240 4.65 3.85 35.54
C GLN A 240 3.18 3.44 35.27
N THR A 241 2.98 2.56 34.29
CA THR A 241 1.66 2.04 33.90
C THR A 241 1.40 0.61 34.37
N GLY A 242 2.37 -0.01 35.05
CA GLY A 242 2.28 -1.37 35.57
C GLY A 242 1.93 -1.42 37.06
N PRO A 243 1.63 -2.61 37.60
CA PRO A 243 1.48 -3.87 36.88
C PRO A 243 0.18 -3.92 36.07
N GLY A 244 0.20 -4.53 34.89
CA GLY A 244 -1.01 -4.62 34.06
C GLY A 244 -0.79 -5.04 32.61
N GLN A 245 -1.91 -5.33 31.96
CA GLN A 245 -2.01 -5.61 30.53
C GLN A 245 -2.01 -4.31 29.71
N ARG A 246 -1.33 -4.33 28.56
CA ARG A 246 -1.39 -3.30 27.51
C ARG A 246 -1.63 -3.96 26.16
N VAL A 247 -2.86 -3.87 25.66
CA VAL A 247 -3.20 -4.04 24.25
C VAL A 247 -2.31 -3.11 23.44
N VAL A 248 -1.53 -3.66 22.50
CA VAL A 248 -0.65 -2.86 21.64
C VAL A 248 -1.48 -2.22 20.52
N PRO A 249 -1.63 -0.88 20.49
CA PRO A 249 -2.66 -0.21 19.69
C PRO A 249 -2.20 0.10 18.27
N ILE A 250 -1.35 -0.73 17.68
CA ILE A 250 -0.96 -0.61 16.26
C ILE A 250 -2.13 -1.00 15.34
N PHE A 251 -2.92 -1.97 15.81
CA PHE A 251 -4.18 -2.42 15.25
C PHE A 251 -5.05 -2.90 16.42
N THR A 252 -6.32 -2.51 16.44
CA THR A 252 -7.30 -3.11 17.36
C THR A 252 -8.61 -3.40 16.66
N LEU A 253 -9.25 -4.52 16.99
CA LEU A 253 -10.65 -4.80 16.71
C LEU A 253 -11.42 -4.71 18.03
N ILE A 254 -12.39 -3.81 18.11
CA ILE A 254 -13.17 -3.55 19.31
C ILE A 254 -14.64 -3.86 19.01
N LYS A 255 -15.28 -4.70 19.82
CA LYS A 255 -16.74 -4.81 19.85
C LYS A 255 -17.28 -3.59 20.59
N ILE A 256 -18.14 -2.82 19.94
CA ILE A 256 -18.60 -1.55 20.50
C ILE A 256 -20.07 -1.59 20.93
N ASP A 257 -20.38 -0.83 21.96
CA ASP A 257 -21.72 -0.45 22.39
C ASP A 257 -21.66 0.98 22.97
N GLU A 258 -22.79 1.51 23.43
CA GLU A 258 -22.87 2.84 24.05
C GLU A 258 -21.88 3.01 25.21
N LYS A 259 -21.74 1.99 26.07
CA LYS A 259 -20.89 2.06 27.26
C LYS A 259 -19.42 2.07 26.87
N ILE A 260 -19.02 1.18 25.98
CA ILE A 260 -17.63 1.09 25.50
C ILE A 260 -17.22 2.39 24.81
N ILE A 261 -18.05 2.92 23.91
CA ILE A 261 -17.75 4.20 23.25
C ILE A 261 -17.64 5.33 24.27
N LYS A 262 -18.55 5.41 25.24
CA LYS A 262 -18.46 6.40 26.33
C LYS A 262 -17.16 6.28 27.12
N HIS A 263 -16.78 5.06 27.51
CA HIS A 263 -15.53 4.82 28.24
C HIS A 263 -14.30 5.29 27.44
N LEU A 264 -14.29 5.03 26.13
CA LEU A 264 -13.17 5.41 25.27
C LEU A 264 -13.10 6.93 24.99
N MET A 265 -14.25 7.58 24.77
CA MET A 265 -14.34 8.98 24.32
C MET A 265 -14.46 10.01 25.44
N HIS A 266 -15.00 9.64 26.60
CA HIS A 266 -15.47 10.62 27.60
C HIS A 266 -14.93 10.37 29.00
N ASP A 267 -14.81 9.10 29.41
CA ASP A 267 -14.28 8.79 30.73
C ASP A 267 -12.78 9.06 30.79
N LYS A 268 -12.32 9.51 31.96
CA LYS A 268 -10.91 9.83 32.17
C LYS A 268 -10.20 8.66 32.83
N VAL A 269 -9.02 8.35 32.31
CA VAL A 269 -8.09 7.38 32.87
C VAL A 269 -6.92 8.10 33.53
N LYS A 270 -6.45 7.57 34.66
CA LYS A 270 -5.26 8.03 35.35
C LYS A 270 -4.01 7.59 34.59
N ASN A 271 -3.04 8.49 34.40
CA ASN A 271 -1.78 8.20 33.69
C ASN A 271 -0.89 7.18 34.42
N ILE A 272 -0.96 7.14 35.75
CA ILE A 272 -0.23 6.20 36.61
C ILE A 272 -1.17 5.11 37.10
N ASN A 273 -0.72 3.86 37.03
CA ASN A 273 -1.47 2.73 37.57
C ASN A 273 -1.47 2.79 39.11
N ASN A 274 -2.62 2.52 39.75
CA ASN A 274 -2.77 2.58 41.21
C ASN A 274 -1.88 1.59 41.95
N GLU A 275 -1.48 0.49 41.30
CA GLU A 275 -0.55 -0.51 41.84
C GLU A 275 0.92 -0.23 41.43
N SER A 276 1.19 0.84 40.68
CA SER A 276 2.56 1.22 40.31
C SER A 276 3.33 1.73 41.51
N LEU A 277 4.60 1.35 41.59
CA LEU A 277 5.58 1.87 42.55
C LEU A 277 6.29 3.13 42.04
N TYR A 278 5.99 3.57 40.82
CA TYR A 278 6.56 4.77 40.21
C TYR A 278 6.07 6.04 40.93
N ARG A 279 6.97 7.01 41.11
CA ARG A 279 6.74 8.26 41.85
C ARG A 279 6.84 9.45 40.88
N GLY A 280 5.79 9.71 40.11
CA GLY A 280 5.73 10.84 39.16
C GLY A 280 4.45 11.66 39.30
N GLU A 281 4.29 12.67 38.45
CA GLU A 281 3.10 13.53 38.45
C GLU A 281 1.85 12.74 38.00
N GLU A 282 0.80 12.83 38.81
CA GLU A 282 -0.48 12.22 38.54
C GLU A 282 -1.41 13.19 37.79
N TYR A 283 -2.01 12.72 36.71
CA TYR A 283 -3.06 13.44 36.00
C TYR A 283 -4.03 12.48 35.30
N TYR A 284 -5.15 13.05 34.84
CA TYR A 284 -6.23 12.33 34.19
C TYR A 284 -6.48 12.88 32.80
N ASN A 285 -6.67 12.01 31.83
CA ASN A 285 -7.10 12.38 30.47
C ASN A 285 -7.98 11.27 29.86
N THR A 286 -8.61 11.54 28.73
CA THR A 286 -9.41 10.57 27.97
C THR A 286 -8.52 9.65 27.13
N VAL A 287 -9.00 8.45 26.79
CA VAL A 287 -8.28 7.55 25.87
C VAL A 287 -8.33 8.09 24.44
N PHE A 288 -9.53 8.28 23.89
CA PHE A 288 -9.76 8.91 22.59
C PHE A 288 -10.08 10.39 22.78
N GLY A 289 -9.08 11.23 22.57
CA GLY A 289 -9.18 12.67 22.73
C GLY A 289 -7.83 13.37 22.78
N PRO A 290 -7.82 14.72 22.88
CA PRO A 290 -6.61 15.53 22.84
C PRO A 290 -5.54 15.10 23.84
N LYS A 291 -4.29 15.04 23.37
CA LYS A 291 -3.12 14.67 24.17
C LYS A 291 -2.22 15.87 24.38
N LYS A 292 -1.75 16.05 25.60
CA LYS A 292 -0.87 17.17 25.99
C LYS A 292 0.47 17.13 25.24
N ASN A 293 1.00 15.92 25.07
CA ASN A 293 2.28 15.63 24.43
C ASN A 293 2.35 14.12 24.12
N LYS A 294 3.50 13.66 23.59
CA LYS A 294 3.71 12.25 23.25
C LYS A 294 3.71 11.33 24.48
N GLU A 295 4.17 11.80 25.64
CA GLU A 295 4.13 11.02 26.88
C GLU A 295 2.68 10.78 27.32
N ASP A 296 1.81 11.80 27.27
CA ASP A 296 0.38 11.66 27.53
C ASP A 296 -0.30 10.72 26.52
N ALA A 297 0.04 10.85 25.22
CA ALA A 297 -0.45 9.92 24.19
C ALA A 297 -0.10 8.45 24.50
N ILE A 298 1.07 8.22 25.09
CA ILE A 298 1.49 6.91 25.55
C ILE A 298 0.69 6.52 26.82
N LEU A 299 0.77 7.30 27.90
CA LEU A 299 0.25 6.94 29.22
C LEU A 299 -1.28 6.88 29.31
N THR A 300 -1.99 7.86 28.75
CA THR A 300 -3.47 7.90 28.80
C THR A 300 -4.14 7.44 27.52
N GLY A 301 -3.42 7.45 26.39
CA GLY A 301 -3.87 6.84 25.14
C GLY A 301 -3.57 5.35 25.10
N GLU A 302 -2.32 4.99 24.81
CA GLU A 302 -1.88 3.59 24.59
C GLU A 302 -2.16 2.68 25.78
N TYR A 303 -1.63 3.05 26.96
CA TYR A 303 -1.86 2.27 28.17
C TYR A 303 -3.30 2.44 28.69
N GLY A 304 -3.84 3.65 28.55
CA GLY A 304 -5.19 3.98 28.98
C GLY A 304 -6.27 3.14 28.30
N LEU A 305 -6.07 2.74 27.04
CA LEU A 305 -7.01 1.92 26.28
C LEU A 305 -7.35 0.59 26.97
N SER A 306 -6.35 -0.12 27.46
CA SER A 306 -6.58 -1.39 28.17
C SER A 306 -7.13 -1.13 29.56
N LYS A 307 -6.52 -0.16 30.25
CA LYS A 307 -6.83 0.19 31.62
C LYS A 307 -8.31 0.59 31.80
N ILE A 308 -8.84 1.46 30.94
CA ILE A 308 -10.23 1.91 31.07
C ILE A 308 -11.23 0.77 30.87
N LEU A 309 -10.92 -0.20 30.00
CA LEU A 309 -11.79 -1.35 29.76
C LEU A 309 -11.73 -2.33 30.95
N ILE A 310 -10.53 -2.64 31.44
CA ILE A 310 -10.33 -3.56 32.57
C ILE A 310 -10.92 -2.99 33.87
N ASP A 311 -10.69 -1.69 34.15
CA ASP A 311 -11.23 -1.01 35.32
C ASP A 311 -12.77 -1.00 35.33
N ASN A 312 -13.42 -1.18 34.17
CA ASN A 312 -14.87 -1.30 34.00
C ASN A 312 -15.36 -2.76 33.81
N GLY A 313 -14.52 -3.75 34.12
CA GLY A 313 -14.90 -5.16 34.16
C GLY A 313 -14.92 -5.87 32.80
N TYR A 314 -14.39 -5.25 31.74
CA TYR A 314 -14.26 -5.90 30.44
C TYR A 314 -12.96 -6.70 30.34
N ARG A 315 -13.00 -7.79 29.57
CA ARG A 315 -11.82 -8.61 29.27
C ARG A 315 -11.16 -8.16 27.97
N VAL A 316 -9.84 -8.29 27.91
CA VAL A 316 -9.02 -7.98 26.72
C VAL A 316 -8.35 -9.25 26.21
N THR A 317 -7.97 -9.28 24.92
CA THR A 317 -7.27 -10.43 24.32
C THR A 317 -6.30 -10.02 23.19
N SER A 318 -5.51 -10.95 22.68
CA SER A 318 -4.65 -10.76 21.50
C SER A 318 -4.43 -12.05 20.70
N LEU A 319 -3.88 -11.92 19.49
CA LEU A 319 -3.56 -13.06 18.62
C LEU A 319 -2.34 -13.85 19.09
N LEU A 320 -1.38 -13.20 19.76
CA LEU A 320 -0.08 -13.78 20.09
C LEU A 320 -0.17 -15.04 20.99
N TYR A 321 -1.08 -15.04 21.96
CA TYR A 321 -1.13 -16.09 22.98
C TYR A 321 -2.14 -17.17 22.64
N ASP A 322 -1.79 -18.42 22.95
CA ASP A 322 -2.67 -19.58 22.80
C ASP A 322 -3.95 -19.45 23.63
N ASP A 323 -5.01 -20.12 23.20
CA ASP A 323 -6.31 -20.08 23.88
C ASP A 323 -6.27 -20.66 25.31
N ASN A 324 -5.24 -21.44 25.63
CA ASN A 324 -5.02 -22.00 26.97
C ASN A 324 -4.40 -20.98 27.96
N ILE A 325 -3.97 -19.81 27.48
CA ILE A 325 -3.39 -18.75 28.32
C ILE A 325 -4.44 -17.66 28.50
N ASP A 326 -5.07 -17.61 29.68
CA ASP A 326 -5.91 -16.46 30.02
C ASP A 326 -5.01 -15.26 30.36
N VAL A 327 -4.89 -14.33 29.41
CA VAL A 327 -4.13 -13.09 29.60
C VAL A 327 -4.70 -12.22 30.72
N ASN A 328 -5.97 -12.41 31.12
CA ASN A 328 -6.63 -11.68 32.19
C ASN A 328 -6.35 -12.30 33.58
N ASP A 329 -5.73 -13.49 33.62
CA ASP A 329 -5.21 -14.06 34.86
C ASP A 329 -3.81 -13.49 35.14
N ARG A 330 -3.68 -12.84 36.31
CA ARG A 330 -2.45 -12.19 36.76
C ARG A 330 -1.29 -13.18 36.91
N SER A 331 -1.53 -14.47 37.14
CA SER A 331 -0.45 -15.47 37.19
C SER A 331 0.29 -15.62 35.87
N ASN A 332 -0.35 -15.25 34.75
CA ASN A 332 0.22 -15.40 33.41
C ASN A 332 1.02 -14.18 32.94
N TRP A 333 1.00 -13.06 33.67
CA TRP A 333 1.61 -11.79 33.21
C TRP A 333 3.15 -11.85 33.12
N GLY A 334 3.78 -12.83 33.76
CA GLY A 334 5.22 -13.07 33.66
C GLY A 334 5.66 -13.74 32.35
N ILE A 335 4.74 -14.15 31.47
CA ILE A 335 5.05 -14.99 30.29
C ILE A 335 6.10 -14.39 29.34
N ASN A 336 6.18 -13.06 29.25
CA ASN A 336 7.16 -12.35 28.41
C ASN A 336 8.18 -11.56 29.24
N ASN A 337 8.47 -12.01 30.46
CA ASN A 337 9.39 -11.33 31.39
C ASN A 337 9.04 -9.83 31.59
N PHE A 338 7.74 -9.52 31.61
CA PHE A 338 7.23 -8.15 31.74
C PHE A 338 7.80 -7.14 30.72
N THR A 339 8.03 -7.59 29.48
CA THR A 339 8.66 -6.82 28.39
C THR A 339 7.82 -6.88 27.11
N GLU A 340 7.87 -5.84 26.28
CA GLU A 340 7.14 -5.71 25.02
C GLU A 340 7.52 -6.74 23.93
N PRO A 341 6.65 -7.70 23.58
CA PRO A 341 6.94 -8.68 22.53
C PRO A 341 6.93 -8.08 21.12
N ASP A 342 6.29 -6.92 20.93
CA ASP A 342 6.26 -6.15 19.68
C ASP A 342 7.53 -5.33 19.40
N ARG A 343 8.49 -5.35 20.32
CA ARG A 343 9.73 -4.57 20.27
C ARG A 343 10.96 -5.44 20.48
N PHE A 344 10.83 -6.41 21.38
CA PHE A 344 11.92 -7.25 21.82
C PHE A 344 11.63 -8.72 21.51
N ARG A 345 12.67 -9.55 21.49
CA ARG A 345 12.56 -11.00 21.37
C ARG A 345 12.11 -11.66 22.68
N SER A 346 11.07 -11.12 23.32
CA SER A 346 10.65 -11.49 24.69
C SER A 346 9.66 -12.64 24.74
N PHE A 347 9.05 -13.00 23.60
CA PHE A 347 8.18 -14.18 23.50
C PHE A 347 8.99 -15.38 23.00
N ASN A 348 9.34 -16.31 23.88
CA ASN A 348 10.14 -17.51 23.56
C ASN A 348 11.46 -17.23 22.81
N GLY A 349 12.08 -16.07 23.03
CA GLY A 349 13.33 -15.69 22.36
C GLY A 349 13.19 -15.27 20.90
N VAL A 350 11.96 -15.07 20.40
CA VAL A 350 11.66 -14.66 19.02
C VAL A 350 10.85 -13.37 18.96
N PHE A 351 10.84 -12.72 17.79
CA PHE A 351 9.91 -11.62 17.49
C PHE A 351 8.47 -12.14 17.34
N LEU A 352 7.48 -11.22 17.32
CA LEU A 352 6.09 -11.56 17.00
C LEU A 352 6.02 -12.40 15.72
N PRO A 353 5.29 -13.53 15.69
CA PRO A 353 5.13 -14.30 14.47
C PRO A 353 4.24 -13.56 13.46
N LEU A 354 4.42 -13.84 12.16
CA LEU A 354 3.57 -13.27 11.09
C LEU A 354 2.07 -13.57 11.29
N SER A 355 1.73 -14.62 12.04
CA SER A 355 0.36 -14.95 12.43
C SER A 355 -0.33 -13.90 13.30
N THR A 356 0.37 -12.86 13.78
CA THR A 356 -0.26 -11.71 14.44
C THR A 356 -0.82 -10.68 13.46
N ILE A 357 -0.68 -10.90 12.14
CA ILE A 357 -1.33 -10.21 11.01
C ILE A 357 -0.91 -8.75 10.80
N PHE A 358 -0.90 -7.93 11.84
CA PHE A 358 -0.45 -6.54 11.78
C PHE A 358 0.82 -6.38 12.61
N ILE A 359 1.85 -5.80 11.99
CA ILE A 359 3.19 -5.69 12.55
C ILE A 359 3.64 -4.25 12.46
N LYS A 360 4.34 -3.78 13.48
CA LYS A 360 5.08 -2.52 13.41
C LYS A 360 6.55 -2.84 13.30
N ASN A 361 7.16 -2.53 12.16
CA ASN A 361 8.51 -2.97 11.86
C ASN A 361 9.58 -2.27 12.71
N VAL A 362 9.27 -1.14 13.32
CA VAL A 362 10.24 -0.38 14.12
C VAL A 362 9.54 0.60 15.06
N TRP A 363 10.12 0.80 16.24
CA TRP A 363 9.61 1.71 17.27
C TRP A 363 10.61 2.82 17.57
N ARG A 364 10.16 4.08 17.49
CA ARG A 364 10.97 5.27 17.82
C ARG A 364 10.77 5.71 19.27
N MET A 365 11.86 6.08 19.92
CA MET A 365 11.84 6.88 21.14
C MET A 365 11.81 8.37 20.77
N SER A 366 11.22 9.19 21.64
CA SER A 366 11.23 10.65 21.49
C SER A 366 12.38 11.31 22.25
N GLY A 367 12.85 12.42 21.69
CA GLY A 367 13.82 13.37 22.23
C GLY A 367 14.15 14.42 21.16
N ASP A 368 15.03 15.37 21.47
CA ASP A 368 15.56 16.33 20.49
C ASP A 368 16.33 15.63 19.34
N VAL A 369 16.78 14.39 19.60
CA VAL A 369 17.40 13.48 18.64
C VAL A 369 16.57 12.19 18.58
N ILE A 370 16.29 11.70 17.38
CA ILE A 370 15.57 10.44 17.14
C ILE A 370 16.46 9.27 17.56
N SER A 371 15.89 8.39 18.38
CA SER A 371 16.48 7.09 18.72
C SER A 371 15.42 5.99 18.62
N TYR A 372 15.85 4.74 18.72
CA TYR A 372 14.99 3.58 18.49
C TYR A 372 14.81 2.76 19.77
N ALA A 373 13.56 2.39 20.04
CA ALA A 373 13.17 1.49 21.12
C ALA A 373 13.26 0.01 20.74
N SER A 374 13.47 -0.29 19.46
CA SER A 374 13.60 -1.65 18.94
C SER A 374 14.60 -1.72 17.77
N LEU A 375 15.15 -2.91 17.54
CA LEU A 375 15.69 -3.26 16.22
C LEU A 375 14.52 -3.44 15.22
N PRO A 376 14.79 -3.49 13.90
CA PRO A 376 13.82 -3.90 12.91
C PRO A 376 13.15 -5.23 13.27
N VAL A 377 11.83 -5.22 13.36
CA VAL A 377 10.96 -6.36 13.68
C VAL A 377 10.37 -6.89 12.38
N LEU A 378 10.88 -8.03 11.93
CA LEU A 378 10.41 -8.76 10.74
C LEU A 378 10.28 -7.89 9.46
N TYR A 379 11.13 -6.88 9.31
CA TYR A 379 11.00 -5.92 8.21
C TYR A 379 11.14 -6.60 6.84
N HIS A 380 12.19 -7.41 6.65
CA HIS A 380 12.44 -8.09 5.38
C HIS A 380 11.32 -9.06 5.04
N GLU A 381 10.85 -9.85 6.01
CA GLU A 381 9.75 -10.79 5.84
C GLU A 381 8.45 -10.08 5.45
N CYS A 382 8.17 -8.92 6.05
CA CYS A 382 7.00 -8.11 5.71
C CYS A 382 7.11 -7.52 4.29
N VAL A 383 8.26 -6.95 3.92
CA VAL A 383 8.46 -6.38 2.59
C VAL A 383 8.39 -7.45 1.50
N ASP A 384 9.03 -8.60 1.72
CA ASP A 384 8.97 -9.74 0.80
C ASP A 384 7.53 -10.24 0.62
N PHE A 385 6.76 -10.29 1.72
CA PHE A 385 5.34 -10.62 1.65
C PHE A 385 4.57 -9.63 0.78
N VAL A 386 4.73 -8.33 1.03
CA VAL A 386 4.07 -7.24 0.28
C VAL A 386 4.46 -7.29 -1.20
N HIS A 387 5.75 -7.43 -1.51
CA HIS A 387 6.26 -7.51 -2.88
C HIS A 387 5.65 -8.69 -3.63
N ARG A 388 5.63 -9.88 -3.01
CA ARG A 388 5.02 -11.08 -3.59
C ARG A 388 3.52 -10.89 -3.81
N LYS A 389 2.78 -10.32 -2.84
CA LYS A 389 1.33 -10.15 -2.93
C LYS A 389 0.88 -9.11 -3.94
N LEU A 390 1.65 -8.03 -4.08
CA LEU A 390 1.39 -7.01 -5.10
C LEU A 390 2.08 -7.35 -6.44
N GLY A 391 2.83 -8.45 -6.49
CA GLY A 391 3.59 -8.89 -7.66
C GLY A 391 4.54 -7.83 -8.18
N MET A 392 5.18 -7.08 -7.28
CA MET A 392 6.07 -5.96 -7.60
C MET A 392 7.53 -6.31 -7.34
N VAL A 393 8.43 -5.66 -8.08
CA VAL A 393 9.87 -5.86 -8.00
C VAL A 393 10.55 -4.49 -7.93
N ASP A 394 11.43 -4.31 -6.94
CA ASP A 394 12.28 -3.13 -6.85
C ASP A 394 13.12 -3.01 -8.14
N ILE A 395 13.06 -1.84 -8.78
CA ILE A 395 13.71 -1.60 -10.07
C ILE A 395 15.24 -1.72 -10.00
N PHE A 396 15.84 -1.62 -8.82
CA PHE A 396 17.28 -1.75 -8.59
C PHE A 396 17.70 -3.14 -8.10
N ARG A 397 16.78 -4.09 -7.86
CA ARG A 397 17.07 -5.41 -7.27
C ARG A 397 18.17 -6.18 -8.00
N ASP A 398 18.13 -6.14 -9.34
CA ASP A 398 18.97 -6.99 -10.21
C ASP A 398 20.16 -6.21 -10.82
N VAL A 399 20.51 -5.05 -10.25
CA VAL A 399 21.65 -4.22 -10.66
C VAL A 399 22.52 -3.85 -9.47
N ASN A 400 23.83 -3.69 -9.70
CA ASN A 400 24.75 -3.25 -8.66
C ASN A 400 24.73 -1.72 -8.53
N VAL A 401 24.37 -1.21 -7.36
CA VAL A 401 24.15 0.21 -7.09
C VAL A 401 24.92 0.64 -5.85
N ASP A 402 25.64 1.76 -5.96
CA ASP A 402 26.20 2.47 -4.82
C ASP A 402 25.26 3.60 -4.38
N TYR A 403 25.08 3.75 -3.06
CA TYR A 403 24.18 4.76 -2.49
C TYR A 403 24.93 5.92 -1.80
N ARG A 404 24.28 7.09 -1.76
CA ARG A 404 24.72 8.31 -1.07
C ARG A 404 24.28 8.33 0.39
N TYR A 405 24.87 7.44 1.20
CA TYR A 405 24.60 7.43 2.65
C TYR A 405 25.03 8.73 3.35
N ASP A 406 25.89 9.53 2.72
CA ASP A 406 26.30 10.86 3.20
C ASP A 406 25.20 11.93 3.07
N LEU A 407 24.14 11.67 2.29
CA LEU A 407 22.97 12.55 2.18
C LEU A 407 21.86 12.19 3.17
N LEU A 408 22.03 11.12 3.95
CA LEU A 408 21.08 10.79 5.01
C LEU A 408 21.10 11.89 6.08
N PRO A 409 19.94 12.34 6.60
CA PRO A 409 19.86 13.38 7.62
C PRO A 409 20.27 12.83 9.01
N LEU A 410 21.50 12.30 9.13
CA LEU A 410 21.98 11.57 10.30
C LEU A 410 22.08 12.44 11.56
N GLU A 411 22.17 13.78 11.44
CA GLU A 411 22.13 14.66 12.61
C GLU A 411 20.82 14.55 13.41
N LYS A 412 19.74 14.11 12.77
CA LYS A 412 18.47 13.83 13.44
C LYS A 412 18.52 12.55 14.27
N TYR A 413 19.60 11.77 14.20
CA TYR A 413 19.71 10.43 14.78
C TYR A 413 20.96 10.27 15.66
N VAL A 414 20.88 9.39 16.66
CA VAL A 414 22.07 9.01 17.44
C VAL A 414 22.91 8.03 16.61
N ALA A 415 23.93 8.56 15.92
CA ALA A 415 24.79 7.76 15.05
C ALA A 415 25.86 6.99 15.83
N TYR A 416 25.84 5.66 15.73
CA TYR A 416 26.95 4.77 16.11
C TYR A 416 27.44 4.06 14.83
N GLY A 417 28.62 4.42 14.31
CA GLY A 417 29.22 3.77 13.12
C GLY A 417 29.10 4.56 11.81
N THR A 418 29.15 3.87 10.67
CA THR A 418 29.00 4.49 9.33
C THR A 418 27.52 4.73 9.00
N GLY A 419 27.21 5.72 8.16
CA GLY A 419 25.84 5.99 7.72
C GLY A 419 25.16 4.78 7.07
N GLU A 420 25.92 3.98 6.33
CA GLU A 420 25.45 2.71 5.75
C GLU A 420 25.05 1.69 6.82
N LYS A 421 25.92 1.45 7.81
CA LYS A 421 25.63 0.50 8.88
C LYS A 421 24.39 0.94 9.66
N TYR A 422 24.29 2.22 9.97
CA TYR A 422 23.13 2.76 10.68
C TYR A 422 21.84 2.63 9.85
N TYR A 423 21.93 2.82 8.53
CA TYR A 423 20.80 2.58 7.64
C TYR A 423 20.32 1.12 7.69
N GLN A 424 21.26 0.18 7.56
CA GLN A 424 20.96 -1.25 7.61
C GLN A 424 20.37 -1.68 8.95
N ASP A 425 20.93 -1.16 10.06
CA ASP A 425 20.53 -1.56 11.40
C ASP A 425 19.17 -0.95 11.82
N PHE A 426 18.77 0.22 11.30
CA PHE A 426 17.56 0.92 11.75
C PHE A 426 16.73 1.60 10.64
N LEU A 427 17.37 2.41 9.80
CA LEU A 427 16.64 3.33 8.91
C LEU A 427 15.96 2.63 7.73
N CYS A 428 16.43 1.44 7.34
CA CYS A 428 15.82 0.65 6.28
C CYS A 428 14.37 0.29 6.60
N ALA A 429 14.05 -0.01 7.86
CA ALA A 429 12.70 -0.37 8.30
C ALA A 429 11.71 0.82 8.31
N GLU A 430 12.25 2.04 8.29
CA GLU A 430 11.53 3.29 8.12
C GLU A 430 11.45 3.72 6.64
N GLU A 431 12.03 2.93 5.73
CA GLU A 431 12.10 3.21 4.30
C GLU A 431 12.59 4.64 4.05
N LEU A 432 13.69 5.03 4.72
CA LEU A 432 14.34 6.32 4.47
C LEU A 432 14.78 6.38 3.00
N ILE A 433 14.53 7.53 2.37
CA ILE A 433 14.86 7.74 0.97
C ILE A 433 16.38 7.66 0.79
N LEU A 434 16.82 6.68 0.00
CA LEU A 434 18.19 6.54 -0.45
C LEU A 434 18.35 7.03 -1.88
N HIS A 435 19.45 7.74 -2.11
CA HIS A 435 19.80 8.26 -3.42
C HIS A 435 20.99 7.52 -4.02
N VAL A 436 20.95 7.32 -5.33
CA VAL A 436 22.04 6.68 -6.07
C VAL A 436 23.25 7.62 -6.15
N LYS A 437 24.45 7.06 -6.03
CA LYS A 437 25.71 7.78 -6.20
C LYS A 437 26.05 7.93 -7.68
N SER A 438 26.29 9.17 -8.09
CA SER A 438 26.74 9.49 -9.46
C SER A 438 28.11 8.87 -9.77
N GLY A 439 28.28 8.41 -11.01
CA GLY A 439 29.59 8.12 -11.58
C GLY A 439 30.46 9.38 -11.68
N LYS A 440 31.78 9.20 -11.80
CA LYS A 440 32.76 10.30 -11.79
C LYS A 440 32.76 11.18 -13.07
N ASP A 441 32.33 10.62 -14.21
CA ASP A 441 32.39 11.29 -15.52
C ASP A 441 31.02 11.26 -16.23
N CYS A 442 30.07 12.07 -15.77
CA CYS A 442 28.77 12.21 -16.43
C CYS A 442 28.93 12.94 -17.76
N ARG A 443 28.79 12.23 -18.88
CA ARG A 443 28.84 12.80 -20.23
C ARG A 443 27.48 13.17 -20.79
N SER A 444 26.40 12.87 -20.07
CA SER A 444 25.02 13.17 -20.50
C SER A 444 24.34 14.01 -19.44
N CYS A 445 23.40 14.85 -19.86
CA CYS A 445 22.59 15.68 -18.97
C CYS A 445 21.11 15.34 -19.12
N ALA A 446 20.40 15.18 -18.01
CA ALA A 446 18.95 15.09 -18.00
C ALA A 446 18.37 16.36 -17.38
N ILE A 447 17.60 17.12 -18.16
CA ILE A 447 16.82 18.26 -17.67
C ILE A 447 15.45 17.72 -17.25
N TYR A 448 15.20 17.76 -15.95
CA TYR A 448 13.97 17.25 -15.36
C TYR A 448 13.06 18.42 -14.98
N ALA A 449 11.93 18.57 -15.67
CA ALA A 449 10.92 19.57 -15.35
C ALA A 449 9.88 19.01 -14.38
N HIS A 450 9.74 19.64 -13.22
CA HIS A 450 8.87 19.19 -12.14
C HIS A 450 7.88 20.28 -11.73
N TYR A 451 6.65 19.87 -11.45
CA TYR A 451 5.63 20.67 -10.79
C TYR A 451 4.62 19.76 -10.06
N ASP A 452 4.56 19.93 -8.75
CA ASP A 452 3.50 19.37 -7.93
C ASP A 452 2.78 20.48 -7.17
N GLN A 453 1.44 20.49 -7.27
CA GLN A 453 0.59 21.50 -6.64
C GLN A 453 0.62 21.46 -5.11
N ASP A 454 0.91 20.29 -4.53
CA ASP A 454 0.96 20.08 -3.09
C ASP A 454 2.38 20.32 -2.53
N ASN A 455 3.33 20.68 -3.41
CA ASN A 455 4.76 20.86 -3.13
C ASN A 455 5.47 19.54 -2.73
N LEU A 456 5.09 18.42 -3.38
CA LEU A 456 5.65 17.09 -3.12
C LEU A 456 6.53 16.60 -4.26
N ILE A 457 7.63 15.92 -3.94
CA ILE A 457 8.32 15.04 -4.89
C ILE A 457 7.70 13.65 -4.76
N LYS A 458 6.92 13.23 -5.76
CA LYS A 458 6.35 11.87 -5.77
C LYS A 458 7.45 10.82 -5.85
N ASP A 459 7.23 9.65 -5.27
CA ASP A 459 8.19 8.55 -5.25
C ASP A 459 8.67 8.20 -6.65
N TYR A 460 7.78 8.10 -7.63
CA TYR A 460 8.20 7.77 -8.98
C TYR A 460 9.14 8.81 -9.61
N VAL A 461 9.10 10.07 -9.14
CA VAL A 461 10.06 11.11 -9.53
C VAL A 461 11.42 10.85 -8.86
N ILE A 462 11.44 10.44 -7.59
CA ILE A 462 12.66 10.01 -6.90
C ILE A 462 13.29 8.82 -7.64
N GLN A 463 12.49 7.81 -7.99
CA GLN A 463 12.95 6.64 -8.73
C GLN A 463 13.48 7.01 -10.12
N ALA A 464 12.84 7.96 -10.82
CA ALA A 464 13.31 8.47 -12.10
C ALA A 464 14.67 9.19 -11.97
N ILE A 465 14.84 10.07 -10.97
CA ILE A 465 16.12 10.76 -10.70
C ILE A 465 17.21 9.74 -10.41
N ASN A 466 16.95 8.79 -9.51
CA ASN A 466 17.90 7.72 -9.16
C ASN A 466 18.29 6.88 -10.39
N THR A 467 17.32 6.56 -11.25
CA THR A 467 17.54 5.81 -12.50
C THR A 467 18.43 6.59 -13.47
N LEU A 468 18.16 7.88 -13.67
CA LEU A 468 18.97 8.72 -14.57
C LEU A 468 20.41 8.86 -14.09
N ILE A 469 20.61 9.06 -12.78
CA ILE A 469 21.94 9.10 -12.17
C ILE A 469 22.67 7.77 -12.36
N TYR A 470 21.97 6.65 -12.11
CA TYR A 470 22.52 5.31 -12.34
C TYR A 470 22.97 5.11 -13.81
N LEU A 471 22.19 5.62 -14.77
CA LEU A 471 22.50 5.55 -16.19
C LEU A 471 23.57 6.56 -16.65
N GLY A 472 24.19 7.30 -15.73
CA GLY A 472 25.32 8.19 -16.01
C GLY A 472 24.93 9.59 -16.48
N TYR A 473 23.71 10.04 -16.20
CA TYR A 473 23.29 11.42 -16.43
C TYR A 473 23.63 12.30 -15.22
N GLU A 474 24.13 13.51 -15.47
CA GLU A 474 23.95 14.62 -14.53
C GLU A 474 22.49 15.08 -14.63
N VAL A 475 21.79 15.11 -13.50
CA VAL A 475 20.41 15.58 -13.46
C VAL A 475 20.39 17.06 -13.08
N LEU A 476 19.77 17.89 -13.90
CA LEU A 476 19.41 19.27 -13.57
C LEU A 476 17.91 19.30 -13.28
N PHE A 477 17.57 19.38 -11.99
CA PHE A 477 16.20 19.30 -11.53
C PHE A 477 15.60 20.70 -11.40
N PHE A 478 14.68 21.04 -12.28
CA PHE A 478 13.98 22.33 -12.27
C PHE A 478 12.56 22.11 -11.77
N THR A 479 12.20 22.79 -10.68
CA THR A 479 10.87 22.68 -10.08
C THR A 479 10.13 24.01 -10.14
N ALA A 480 8.87 23.95 -10.55
CA ALA A 480 7.92 25.06 -10.49
C ALA A 480 7.03 25.02 -9.23
N SER A 481 7.28 24.08 -8.32
CA SER A 481 6.74 24.11 -6.96
C SER A 481 7.43 25.21 -6.14
N ASP A 482 6.71 25.80 -5.20
CA ASP A 482 7.25 26.90 -4.38
C ASP A 482 8.30 26.41 -3.36
N THR A 483 8.11 25.18 -2.88
CA THR A 483 8.98 24.51 -1.92
C THR A 483 8.88 22.99 -2.11
N LEU A 484 9.69 22.22 -1.37
CA LEU A 484 9.59 20.76 -1.30
C LEU A 484 9.27 20.37 0.14
N LYS A 485 8.11 19.73 0.38
CA LYS A 485 7.64 19.42 1.74
C LYS A 485 8.08 18.06 2.26
N ASN A 486 8.27 17.08 1.38
CA ASN A 486 8.47 15.68 1.76
C ASN A 486 9.90 15.16 1.56
N VAL A 487 10.77 15.93 0.88
CA VAL A 487 12.18 15.59 0.64
C VAL A 487 13.04 16.79 1.02
N SER A 488 14.01 16.58 1.91
CA SER A 488 14.91 17.64 2.38
C SER A 488 16.11 17.85 1.46
N ILE A 489 16.57 16.80 0.77
CA ILE A 489 17.72 16.85 -0.12
C ILE A 489 17.52 15.94 -1.33
N LEU A 490 17.95 16.40 -2.50
CA LEU A 490 18.03 15.61 -3.71
C LEU A 490 19.50 15.39 -4.09
N PRO A 491 19.85 14.30 -4.80
CA PRO A 491 21.23 13.99 -5.19
C PRO A 491 21.72 14.85 -6.38
N CYS A 492 20.97 15.88 -6.76
CA CYS A 492 21.17 16.66 -7.96
C CYS A 492 20.96 18.16 -7.71
N LYS A 493 21.46 19.00 -8.62
CA LYS A 493 21.25 20.46 -8.56
C LYS A 493 19.76 20.76 -8.74
N THR A 494 19.20 21.51 -7.79
CA THR A 494 17.78 21.87 -7.77
C THR A 494 17.61 23.36 -8.04
N PHE A 495 16.77 23.70 -9.01
CA PHE A 495 16.49 25.07 -9.45
C PHE A 495 15.00 25.35 -9.29
N PHE A 496 14.66 26.34 -8.45
CA PHE A 496 13.29 26.81 -8.30
C PHE A 496 12.98 27.84 -9.38
N VAL A 497 11.88 27.64 -10.11
CA VAL A 497 11.40 28.56 -11.13
C VAL A 497 9.94 28.92 -10.87
N LYS A 498 9.49 30.04 -11.42
CA LYS A 498 8.08 30.42 -11.34
C LYS A 498 7.22 29.50 -12.20
N ASN A 499 6.09 29.03 -11.67
CA ASN A 499 5.03 28.41 -12.47
C ASN A 499 4.35 29.47 -13.35
N GLU A 500 4.38 29.27 -14.66
CA GLU A 500 3.83 30.20 -15.65
C GLU A 500 2.59 29.62 -16.36
N GLY A 501 1.96 28.62 -15.76
CA GLY A 501 0.78 27.94 -16.30
C GLY A 501 1.13 26.96 -17.42
N HIS A 502 0.36 26.99 -18.50
CA HIS A 502 0.57 26.09 -19.64
C HIS A 502 1.97 26.24 -20.25
N GLY A 503 2.61 25.10 -20.59
CA GLY A 503 3.94 25.05 -21.19
C GLY A 503 5.10 25.39 -20.26
N THR A 504 4.88 25.36 -18.94
CA THR A 504 5.94 25.61 -17.95
C THR A 504 7.12 24.64 -18.10
N ASP A 505 6.87 23.37 -18.45
CA ASP A 505 7.90 22.37 -18.74
C ASP A 505 8.77 22.76 -19.95
N MET A 506 8.15 23.21 -21.04
CA MET A 506 8.86 23.70 -22.24
C MET A 506 9.73 24.92 -21.93
N LYS A 507 9.23 25.85 -21.11
CA LYS A 507 9.99 27.03 -20.66
C LYS A 507 11.14 26.65 -19.74
N ILE A 508 10.96 25.65 -18.89
CA ILE A 508 12.03 25.06 -18.08
C ILE A 508 13.12 24.49 -18.99
N TRP A 509 12.77 23.71 -20.01
CA TRP A 509 13.73 23.13 -20.93
C TRP A 509 14.52 24.20 -21.68
N LEU A 510 13.88 25.28 -22.14
CA LEU A 510 14.56 26.43 -22.73
C LEU A 510 15.57 27.06 -21.76
N ARG A 511 15.14 27.40 -20.54
CA ARG A 511 16.00 28.02 -19.50
C ARG A 511 17.19 27.13 -19.17
N ALA A 512 16.97 25.83 -19.03
CA ALA A 512 18.00 24.85 -18.74
C ALA A 512 19.01 24.72 -19.89
N CYS A 513 18.54 24.69 -21.15
CA CYS A 513 19.44 24.67 -22.31
C CYS A 513 20.29 25.94 -22.39
N GLN A 514 19.70 27.12 -22.14
CA GLN A 514 20.45 28.37 -22.05
C GLN A 514 21.50 28.30 -20.94
N HIS A 515 21.14 27.83 -19.74
CA HIS A 515 22.08 27.63 -18.64
C HIS A 515 23.26 26.73 -19.04
N ILE A 516 22.98 25.60 -19.70
CA ILE A 516 24.00 24.67 -20.20
C ILE A 516 24.91 25.35 -21.23
N MET A 517 24.36 26.08 -22.21
CA MET A 517 25.13 26.77 -23.27
C MET A 517 26.15 27.77 -22.71
N PHE A 518 25.85 28.40 -21.58
CA PHE A 518 26.72 29.39 -20.94
C PHE A 518 27.64 28.80 -19.87
N SER A 519 27.60 27.48 -19.66
CA SER A 519 28.46 26.77 -18.71
C SER A 519 29.66 26.14 -19.40
N ASP A 520 30.69 25.77 -18.64
CA ASP A 520 31.82 24.98 -19.13
C ASP A 520 31.49 23.48 -19.33
N ALA A 521 30.21 23.10 -19.20
CA ALA A 521 29.78 21.71 -19.30
C ALA A 521 29.97 21.18 -20.74
N LYS A 522 30.51 19.96 -20.83
CA LYS A 522 30.79 19.27 -22.11
C LYS A 522 29.98 18.00 -22.21
N TYR A 523 28.66 18.13 -22.23
CA TYR A 523 27.78 16.98 -22.46
C TYR A 523 27.88 16.51 -23.92
N GLU A 524 27.75 15.22 -24.13
CA GLU A 524 27.55 14.60 -25.44
C GLU A 524 26.06 14.58 -25.81
N TRP A 525 25.19 14.36 -24.81
CA TRP A 525 23.74 14.21 -24.98
C TRP A 525 22.96 14.98 -23.91
N ILE A 526 21.78 15.47 -24.29
CA ILE A 526 20.84 16.15 -23.41
C ILE A 526 19.48 15.48 -23.56
N MET A 527 18.88 15.08 -22.44
CA MET A 527 17.53 14.49 -22.37
C MET A 527 16.57 15.46 -21.66
N PHE A 528 15.40 15.67 -22.26
CA PHE A 528 14.25 16.34 -21.66
C PHE A 528 13.31 15.32 -21.04
N LEU A 529 12.93 15.54 -19.78
CA LEU A 529 11.87 14.80 -19.11
C LEU A 529 10.98 15.75 -18.31
N ASN A 530 9.77 15.28 -17.98
CA ASN A 530 8.93 15.90 -16.97
C ASN A 530 8.34 14.87 -16.00
N ASP A 531 7.75 15.38 -14.91
CA ASP A 531 7.16 14.60 -13.82
C ASP A 531 5.80 13.94 -14.12
N SER A 532 5.34 13.98 -15.37
CA SER A 532 4.17 13.22 -15.80
C SER A 532 4.49 11.74 -16.10
N LEU A 533 5.77 11.37 -16.02
CA LEU A 533 6.29 10.08 -16.45
C LEU A 533 6.55 9.11 -15.29
N LEU A 534 6.14 7.85 -15.44
CA LEU A 534 6.77 6.72 -14.73
C LEU A 534 7.87 6.15 -15.62
N LEU A 535 9.05 5.89 -15.07
CA LEU A 535 10.17 5.21 -15.72
C LEU A 535 11.13 4.63 -14.65
N PRO A 536 11.83 3.50 -14.91
CA PRO A 536 11.83 2.69 -16.12
C PRO A 536 10.82 1.54 -16.06
N ILE A 537 9.69 1.66 -16.76
CA ILE A 537 8.55 0.74 -16.57
C ILE A 537 8.82 -0.72 -16.90
N ASN A 538 9.79 -1.03 -17.77
CA ASN A 538 10.19 -2.40 -18.07
C ASN A 538 11.63 -2.69 -17.61
N GLY A 539 12.07 -2.02 -16.55
CA GLY A 539 13.36 -2.25 -15.90
C GLY A 539 14.52 -1.43 -16.48
N ILE A 540 15.54 -1.24 -15.62
CA ILE A 540 16.69 -0.36 -15.89
C ILE A 540 17.52 -0.84 -17.09
N ASN A 541 17.76 -2.14 -17.20
CA ASN A 541 18.57 -2.70 -18.29
C ASN A 541 17.94 -2.44 -19.66
N ASN A 542 16.61 -2.55 -19.77
CA ASN A 542 15.89 -2.25 -21.01
C ASN A 542 15.96 -0.76 -21.35
N PHE A 543 15.87 0.11 -20.35
CA PHE A 543 16.05 1.55 -20.56
C PHE A 543 17.47 1.87 -21.07
N LYS A 544 18.50 1.30 -20.43
CA LYS A 544 19.90 1.44 -20.86
C LYS A 544 20.11 1.01 -22.31
N ASN A 545 19.67 -0.20 -22.66
CA ASN A 545 19.81 -0.75 -24.01
C ASN A 545 19.10 0.11 -25.06
N THR A 546 17.94 0.66 -24.70
CA THR A 546 17.20 1.56 -25.58
C THR A 546 17.97 2.85 -25.84
N ILE A 547 18.53 3.49 -24.81
CA ILE A 547 19.37 4.68 -24.96
C ILE A 547 20.56 4.39 -25.90
N ASP A 548 21.29 3.30 -25.65
CA ASP A 548 22.47 2.93 -26.44
C ASP A 548 22.12 2.72 -27.92
N GLU A 549 21.01 2.03 -28.20
CA GLU A 549 20.54 1.81 -29.57
C GLU A 549 20.13 3.12 -30.27
N MET A 550 19.37 3.97 -29.58
CA MET A 550 18.87 5.22 -30.17
C MET A 550 20.00 6.20 -30.47
N ARG A 551 21.00 6.29 -29.58
CA ARG A 551 22.20 7.12 -29.76
C ARG A 551 23.06 6.70 -30.95
N GLN A 552 23.09 5.40 -31.28
CA GLN A 552 23.82 4.90 -32.46
C GLN A 552 23.13 5.25 -33.78
N LYS A 553 21.80 5.38 -33.78
CA LYS A 553 21.00 5.51 -35.01
C LYS A 553 20.55 6.92 -35.34
N SER A 554 20.70 7.87 -34.40
CA SER A 554 20.09 9.20 -34.54
C SER A 554 20.98 10.33 -34.01
N ASP A 555 20.63 11.56 -34.38
CA ASP A 555 21.11 12.78 -33.72
C ASP A 555 20.15 13.23 -32.61
N PHE A 556 18.86 12.92 -32.74
CA PHE A 556 17.85 13.10 -31.71
C PHE A 556 16.79 12.00 -31.78
N TRP A 557 16.13 11.74 -30.66
CA TRP A 557 15.08 10.73 -30.60
C TRP A 557 14.07 11.00 -29.50
N GLY A 558 12.88 10.42 -29.64
CA GLY A 558 11.84 10.44 -28.60
C GLY A 558 11.26 9.07 -28.32
N HIS A 559 10.48 8.97 -27.24
CA HIS A 559 9.93 7.67 -26.84
C HIS A 559 8.76 7.23 -27.72
N TRP A 560 7.92 8.16 -28.15
CA TRP A 560 6.76 7.91 -29.00
C TRP A 560 6.67 8.94 -30.13
N ASP A 561 6.15 8.52 -31.29
CA ASP A 561 5.57 9.42 -32.28
C ASP A 561 4.04 9.47 -32.20
N SER A 562 3.48 10.46 -32.90
CA SER A 562 2.06 10.59 -33.14
C SER A 562 1.81 10.97 -34.60
N PRO A 563 0.84 10.33 -35.28
CA PRO A 563 0.40 10.74 -36.61
C PRO A 563 -0.57 11.94 -36.55
N GLU A 564 -0.97 12.38 -35.35
CA GLU A 564 -1.94 13.46 -35.17
C GLU A 564 -1.42 14.79 -35.69
N CYS A 565 -2.28 15.54 -36.38
CA CYS A 565 -1.97 16.80 -37.09
C CYS A 565 -0.95 16.63 -38.23
N VAL A 566 0.30 16.32 -37.89
CA VAL A 566 1.44 16.05 -38.77
C VAL A 566 2.32 15.03 -38.06
N PRO A 567 2.92 14.04 -38.73
CA PRO A 567 3.84 13.11 -38.07
C PRO A 567 4.91 13.84 -37.24
N HIS A 568 4.96 13.57 -35.94
CA HIS A 568 5.84 14.24 -35.00
C HIS A 568 6.18 13.36 -33.79
N ILE A 569 7.27 13.71 -33.10
CA ILE A 569 7.64 13.13 -31.79
C ILE A 569 6.82 13.78 -30.68
N ILE A 570 6.24 12.98 -29.79
CA ILE A 570 5.58 13.46 -28.59
C ILE A 570 6.64 13.98 -27.61
N CYS A 571 6.60 15.27 -27.32
CA CYS A 571 7.60 15.97 -26.51
C CYS A 571 7.39 15.72 -25.01
N ALA A 572 7.66 14.47 -24.60
CA ALA A 572 7.62 14.02 -23.20
C ALA A 572 8.98 13.50 -22.74
N VAL A 573 9.59 12.69 -23.61
CA VAL A 573 10.97 12.23 -23.50
C VAL A 573 11.60 12.50 -24.85
N VAL A 574 12.58 13.41 -24.88
CA VAL A 574 13.36 13.68 -26.08
C VAL A 574 14.82 13.79 -25.68
N GLU A 575 15.69 13.05 -26.36
CA GLU A 575 17.13 13.18 -26.19
C GLU A 575 17.78 13.61 -27.50
N PHE A 576 18.77 14.51 -27.44
CA PHE A 576 19.48 15.02 -28.60
C PHE A 576 20.97 15.24 -28.31
N LYS A 577 21.79 15.21 -29.36
CA LYS A 577 23.22 15.50 -29.24
C LYS A 577 23.45 16.95 -28.86
N PHE A 578 24.38 17.20 -27.94
CA PHE A 578 24.72 18.55 -27.48
C PHE A 578 25.02 19.54 -28.61
N LYS A 579 25.62 19.09 -29.73
CA LYS A 579 25.88 19.91 -30.91
C LYS A 579 24.63 20.64 -31.46
N MET A 580 23.43 20.14 -31.16
CA MET A 580 22.15 20.68 -31.62
C MET A 580 21.57 21.74 -30.68
N ILE A 581 22.17 21.97 -29.51
CA ILE A 581 21.58 22.82 -28.45
C ILE A 581 21.24 24.24 -28.92
N LYS A 582 22.04 24.81 -29.83
CA LYS A 582 21.77 26.15 -30.41
C LYS A 582 20.48 26.16 -31.21
N ASP A 583 20.27 25.15 -32.04
CA ASP A 583 19.07 25.05 -32.88
C ASP A 583 17.83 24.75 -32.03
N VAL A 584 17.98 23.94 -30.98
CA VAL A 584 16.91 23.69 -30.00
C VAL A 584 16.53 24.99 -29.28
N VAL A 585 17.51 25.73 -28.75
CA VAL A 585 17.25 27.00 -28.05
C VAL A 585 16.57 28.02 -28.96
N MET A 586 17.07 28.19 -30.19
CA MET A 586 16.46 29.11 -31.17
C MET A 586 15.00 28.74 -31.45
N PHE A 587 14.71 27.45 -31.70
CA PHE A 587 13.35 27.01 -31.97
C PHE A 587 12.42 27.28 -30.77
N PHE A 588 12.82 26.85 -29.57
CA PHE A 588 12.00 27.04 -28.37
C PHE A 588 11.74 28.52 -28.09
N GLN A 589 12.75 29.38 -28.23
CA GLN A 589 12.62 30.81 -28.01
C GLN A 589 11.61 31.44 -28.98
N GLU A 590 11.73 31.18 -30.28
CA GLU A 590 10.80 31.70 -31.29
C GLU A 590 9.39 31.11 -31.15
N ALA A 591 9.26 29.84 -30.78
CA ALA A 591 7.99 29.15 -30.68
C ALA A 591 7.20 29.54 -29.42
N ILE A 592 7.89 29.68 -28.27
CA ILE A 592 7.26 30.11 -27.00
C ILE A 592 6.68 31.51 -27.13
N GLU A 593 7.35 32.43 -27.82
CA GLU A 593 6.86 33.81 -28.06
C GLU A 593 5.50 33.84 -28.79
N LYS A 594 5.19 32.80 -29.58
CA LYS A 594 3.94 32.67 -30.33
C LYS A 594 2.83 31.97 -29.52
N CYS A 595 3.15 31.38 -28.37
CA CYS A 595 2.21 30.60 -27.59
C CYS A 595 1.40 31.47 -26.62
N THR A 596 0.08 31.51 -26.83
CA THR A 596 -0.89 32.26 -26.02
C THR A 596 -1.91 31.36 -25.32
N SER A 597 -2.05 30.11 -25.76
CA SER A 597 -3.01 29.13 -25.24
C SER A 597 -2.36 27.77 -24.93
N LYS A 598 -3.06 26.89 -24.19
CA LYS A 598 -2.64 25.48 -23.98
C LYS A 598 -2.45 24.74 -25.31
N GLY A 599 -3.33 24.99 -26.29
CA GLY A 599 -3.28 24.36 -27.60
C GLY A 599 -2.05 24.77 -28.39
N ASP A 600 -1.59 26.01 -28.22
CA ASP A 600 -0.43 26.54 -28.96
C ASP A 600 0.86 25.81 -28.56
N TYR A 601 1.03 25.47 -27.27
CA TYR A 601 2.18 24.68 -26.82
C TYR A 601 2.23 23.27 -27.44
N ILE A 602 1.08 22.73 -27.86
CA ILE A 602 1.03 21.47 -28.59
C ILE A 602 1.28 21.72 -30.08
N GLN A 603 0.49 22.60 -30.70
CA GLN A 603 0.48 22.79 -32.16
C GLN A 603 1.70 23.52 -32.70
N ILE A 604 2.23 24.51 -31.97
CA ILE A 604 3.36 25.34 -32.41
C ILE A 604 4.68 24.69 -31.96
N LEU A 605 4.73 24.18 -30.73
CA LEU A 605 5.95 23.64 -30.12
C LEU A 605 6.08 22.12 -30.37
N GLU A 606 5.26 21.29 -29.72
CA GLU A 606 5.40 19.82 -29.76
C GLU A 606 5.35 19.27 -31.19
N VAL A 607 4.34 19.64 -31.98
CA VAL A 607 4.15 19.13 -33.35
C VAL A 607 5.29 19.55 -34.30
N ASN A 608 5.84 20.75 -34.14
CA ASN A 608 6.85 21.27 -35.07
C ASN A 608 8.30 21.04 -34.63
N PHE A 609 8.55 20.65 -33.37
CA PHE A 609 9.91 20.55 -32.85
C PHE A 609 10.77 19.56 -33.64
N SER A 610 10.31 18.32 -33.75
CA SER A 610 11.02 17.27 -34.50
C SER A 610 11.19 17.63 -35.98
N ASN A 611 10.14 18.15 -36.62
CA ASN A 611 10.15 18.58 -38.02
C ASN A 611 11.13 19.73 -38.27
N ASN A 612 11.27 20.68 -37.33
CA ASN A 612 12.27 21.75 -37.40
C ASN A 612 13.68 21.18 -37.41
N LEU A 613 13.99 20.22 -36.53
CA LEU A 613 15.31 19.60 -36.48
C LEU A 613 15.62 18.78 -37.74
N VAL A 614 14.66 18.02 -38.27
CA VAL A 614 14.82 17.32 -39.56
C VAL A 614 15.08 18.30 -40.70
N SER A 615 14.39 19.45 -40.74
CA SER A 615 14.60 20.47 -41.78
C SER A 615 16.01 21.06 -41.78
N LYS A 616 16.73 20.97 -40.65
CA LYS A 616 18.14 21.37 -40.49
C LYS A 616 19.14 20.25 -40.84
N GLY A 617 18.65 19.09 -41.29
CA GLY A 617 19.45 17.95 -41.71
C GLY A 617 19.83 16.97 -40.60
N TYR A 618 19.23 17.08 -39.41
CA TYR A 618 19.45 16.12 -38.32
C TYR A 618 18.64 14.84 -38.51
N VAL A 619 19.22 13.71 -38.09
CA VAL A 619 18.54 12.40 -38.16
C VAL A 619 17.72 12.18 -36.88
N GLY A 620 16.40 12.10 -37.02
CA GLY A 620 15.45 11.80 -35.94
C GLY A 620 15.03 10.33 -35.89
N ASN A 621 14.68 9.81 -34.71
CA ASN A 621 14.13 8.46 -34.56
C ASN A 621 13.17 8.34 -33.36
N VAL A 622 12.39 7.26 -33.29
CA VAL A 622 11.49 6.97 -32.16
C VAL A 622 11.65 5.54 -31.66
N VAL A 623 11.39 5.34 -30.36
CA VAL A 623 11.46 4.02 -29.72
C VAL A 623 10.24 3.17 -30.06
N ILE A 624 9.05 3.75 -29.88
CA ILE A 624 7.77 3.16 -30.23
C ILE A 624 7.21 3.93 -31.42
N ASP A 625 7.26 3.29 -32.59
CA ASP A 625 6.67 3.78 -33.84
C ASP A 625 5.18 3.38 -33.88
N GLU A 626 4.30 4.35 -34.04
CA GLU A 626 2.85 4.16 -34.14
C GLU A 626 2.48 3.09 -35.16
N LYS A 627 3.23 2.96 -36.26
CA LYS A 627 2.93 2.04 -37.37
C LYS A 627 3.09 0.59 -36.95
N THR A 628 3.83 0.37 -35.86
CA THR A 628 4.02 -0.96 -35.27
C THR A 628 2.87 -1.35 -34.35
N LEU A 629 1.97 -0.42 -34.03
CA LEU A 629 0.78 -0.65 -33.21
C LEU A 629 -0.37 -1.10 -34.10
N SER A 630 -1.01 -2.20 -33.72
CA SER A 630 -2.12 -2.78 -34.48
C SER A 630 -3.46 -2.13 -34.12
N GLY A 631 -4.28 -1.87 -35.13
CA GLY A 631 -5.73 -1.71 -34.98
C GLY A 631 -6.23 -0.29 -34.78
N LYS A 632 -7.04 0.14 -35.76
CA LYS A 632 -7.81 1.39 -35.93
C LYS A 632 -7.01 2.58 -36.47
N GLU A 633 -7.22 2.86 -37.76
CA GLU A 633 -6.93 4.17 -38.34
C GLU A 633 -7.70 5.26 -37.58
N GLY A 634 -7.09 6.43 -37.39
CA GLY A 634 -7.74 7.60 -36.80
C GLY A 634 -7.93 7.58 -35.29
N LEU A 635 -7.14 6.81 -34.53
CA LEU A 635 -7.15 6.89 -33.07
C LEU A 635 -6.56 8.21 -32.56
N THR A 636 -7.28 8.86 -31.65
CA THR A 636 -6.76 10.00 -30.88
C THR A 636 -5.77 9.52 -29.83
N CYS A 637 -4.64 10.22 -29.73
CA CYS A 637 -3.48 9.96 -28.89
C CYS A 637 -3.14 8.46 -28.80
N PRO A 638 -2.76 7.80 -29.92
CA PRO A 638 -2.65 6.35 -30.01
C PRO A 638 -1.90 5.71 -28.82
N ILE A 639 -0.78 6.29 -28.44
CA ILE A 639 0.07 5.76 -27.38
C ILE A 639 -0.49 5.92 -25.95
N PHE A 640 -1.54 6.72 -25.72
CA PHE A 640 -2.28 6.73 -24.45
C PHE A 640 -3.66 6.10 -24.57
N ASN A 641 -4.06 5.70 -25.78
CA ASN A 641 -5.41 5.29 -26.07
C ASN A 641 -5.74 3.95 -25.37
N PRO A 642 -6.86 3.85 -24.62
CA PRO A 642 -7.22 2.66 -23.87
C PRO A 642 -7.29 1.38 -24.72
N TYR A 643 -7.63 1.50 -26.01
CA TYR A 643 -7.76 0.35 -26.91
C TYR A 643 -6.43 -0.30 -27.30
N ILE A 644 -5.32 0.44 -27.26
CA ILE A 644 -4.03 -0.06 -27.76
C ILE A 644 -2.88 0.08 -26.76
N ILE A 645 -3.11 0.69 -25.59
CA ILE A 645 -2.06 0.88 -24.58
C ILE A 645 -1.37 -0.42 -24.15
N ARG A 646 -2.12 -1.53 -24.10
CA ARG A 646 -1.59 -2.85 -23.73
C ARG A 646 -0.56 -3.38 -24.74
N GLN A 647 -0.62 -2.93 -26.00
CA GLN A 647 0.28 -3.40 -27.06
C GLN A 647 1.70 -2.87 -26.88
N TRP A 648 1.84 -1.62 -26.43
CA TRP A 648 3.17 -1.00 -26.30
C TRP A 648 3.70 -0.96 -24.87
N ILE A 649 2.85 -0.95 -23.83
CA ILE A 649 3.33 -0.97 -22.44
C ILE A 649 4.13 -2.25 -22.15
N ASN A 650 3.77 -3.35 -22.82
CA ASN A 650 4.46 -4.64 -22.75
C ASN A 650 5.57 -4.79 -23.79
N ASN A 651 5.82 -3.78 -24.64
CA ASN A 651 6.96 -3.79 -25.54
C ASN A 651 8.23 -3.68 -24.69
N PRO A 652 9.19 -4.61 -24.79
CA PRO A 652 10.42 -4.58 -24.00
C PRO A 652 11.25 -3.30 -24.15
N ARG A 653 11.11 -2.60 -25.30
CA ARG A 653 11.78 -1.31 -25.55
C ARG A 653 11.09 -0.13 -24.87
N SER A 654 9.86 -0.30 -24.44
CA SER A 654 9.12 0.75 -23.74
C SER A 654 9.66 0.93 -22.33
N PHE A 655 10.18 2.12 -22.00
CA PHE A 655 10.72 2.42 -20.68
C PHE A 655 9.97 3.53 -19.94
N ALA A 656 9.11 4.30 -20.59
CA ALA A 656 8.36 5.38 -19.97
C ALA A 656 6.87 5.30 -20.26
N ILE A 657 6.04 5.97 -19.44
CA ILE A 657 4.60 6.14 -19.65
C ILE A 657 4.12 7.45 -19.04
N LYS A 658 3.27 8.20 -19.77
CA LYS A 658 2.49 9.30 -19.16
C LYS A 658 1.27 8.72 -18.44
N TRP A 659 1.49 8.27 -17.20
CA TRP A 659 0.51 7.50 -16.43
C TRP A 659 -0.78 8.25 -16.14
N LYS A 660 -0.71 9.58 -15.96
CA LYS A 660 -1.87 10.45 -15.66
C LYS A 660 -2.96 10.36 -16.73
N TYR A 661 -2.67 9.88 -17.94
CA TYR A 661 -3.68 9.79 -19.01
C TYR A 661 -4.29 8.40 -19.14
N CYS A 662 -3.75 7.38 -18.47
CA CYS A 662 -4.10 6.02 -18.83
C CYS A 662 -4.16 5.01 -17.68
N ILE A 663 -3.70 5.38 -16.49
CA ILE A 663 -3.59 4.45 -15.36
C ILE A 663 -4.95 3.81 -14.96
N ARG A 664 -6.07 4.51 -15.17
CA ARG A 664 -7.42 3.99 -14.89
C ARG A 664 -7.89 2.89 -15.85
N TYR A 665 -7.24 2.73 -16.99
CA TYR A 665 -7.53 1.65 -17.96
C TYR A 665 -6.57 0.47 -17.80
N LEU A 666 -5.59 0.60 -16.90
CA LEU A 666 -4.64 -0.46 -16.60
C LEU A 666 -5.15 -1.31 -15.45
N GLU A 667 -4.73 -2.56 -15.47
CA GLU A 667 -4.95 -3.55 -14.42
C GLU A 667 -3.59 -4.15 -14.06
N SER A 668 -3.42 -4.62 -12.81
CA SER A 668 -2.12 -5.08 -12.32
C SER A 668 -1.56 -6.21 -13.19
N GLN A 669 -2.37 -7.15 -13.64
CA GLN A 669 -1.99 -8.27 -14.50
C GLN A 669 -1.44 -7.87 -15.88
N CYS A 670 -1.70 -6.64 -16.35
CA CYS A 670 -1.34 -6.20 -17.70
C CYS A 670 -0.04 -5.39 -17.77
N VAL A 671 0.67 -5.27 -16.64
CA VAL A 671 1.90 -4.48 -16.52
C VAL A 671 3.02 -5.31 -15.88
N SER A 672 4.26 -4.92 -16.14
CA SER A 672 5.46 -5.53 -15.58
C SER A 672 5.54 -5.39 -14.04
N PRO A 673 6.30 -6.26 -13.36
CA PRO A 673 6.56 -6.13 -11.92
C PRO A 673 7.23 -4.80 -11.53
N GLU A 674 8.12 -4.27 -12.37
CA GLU A 674 8.81 -2.99 -12.17
C GLU A 674 7.83 -1.81 -12.27
N PHE A 675 6.90 -1.85 -13.23
CA PHE A 675 5.83 -0.87 -13.31
C PHE A 675 5.00 -0.88 -12.03
N ARG A 676 4.62 -2.05 -11.50
CA ARG A 676 3.82 -2.15 -10.27
C ARG A 676 4.54 -1.52 -9.07
N TYR A 677 5.86 -1.67 -9.00
CA TYR A 677 6.68 -1.03 -7.97
C TYR A 677 6.70 0.50 -8.13
N LEU A 678 6.94 1.00 -9.34
CA LEU A 678 6.93 2.44 -9.63
C LEU A 678 5.56 3.08 -9.36
N ALA A 679 4.48 2.35 -9.65
CA ALA A 679 3.10 2.79 -9.43
C ALA A 679 2.55 2.40 -8.05
N ARG A 680 3.40 2.00 -7.09
CA ARG A 680 2.91 1.42 -5.83
C ARG A 680 2.04 2.37 -5.00
N PHE A 681 2.25 3.68 -5.08
CA PHE A 681 1.40 4.70 -4.42
C PHE A 681 0.24 5.23 -5.29
N LEU A 682 0.11 4.74 -6.53
CA LEU A 682 -0.99 5.07 -7.43
C LEU A 682 -2.09 3.99 -7.39
N HIS A 683 -3.26 4.30 -7.94
CA HIS A 683 -4.40 3.39 -8.00
C HIS A 683 -4.75 3.02 -9.45
N PHE A 684 -4.88 1.72 -9.72
CA PHE A 684 -5.32 1.18 -11.01
C PHE A 684 -6.84 1.11 -11.08
N GLY A 685 -7.39 1.19 -12.29
CA GLY A 685 -8.83 1.08 -12.49
C GLY A 685 -9.62 2.36 -12.22
N PRO A 686 -10.95 2.29 -12.36
CA PRO A 686 -11.80 3.46 -12.49
C PRO A 686 -11.99 4.26 -11.21
N TYR A 687 -11.60 3.75 -10.04
CA TYR A 687 -11.82 4.45 -8.77
C TYR A 687 -10.64 5.34 -8.33
N GLY A 688 -9.59 5.42 -9.15
CA GLY A 688 -8.42 6.28 -8.93
C GLY A 688 -8.67 7.75 -9.27
N LEU A 689 -7.58 8.49 -9.53
CA LEU A 689 -7.64 9.91 -9.89
C LEU A 689 -8.40 10.11 -11.21
N LYS A 690 -9.43 10.97 -11.22
CA LYS A 690 -10.23 11.26 -12.41
C LYS A 690 -9.40 11.91 -13.50
N LEU A 691 -9.68 11.61 -14.77
CA LEU A 691 -8.89 12.05 -15.92
C LEU A 691 -9.64 13.12 -16.72
N ASP A 692 -9.01 14.28 -16.97
CA ASP A 692 -9.58 15.36 -17.81
C ASP A 692 -10.04 14.84 -19.19
N ILE A 693 -9.27 13.91 -19.78
CA ILE A 693 -9.56 13.33 -21.09
C ILE A 693 -10.82 12.44 -21.11
N GLU A 694 -11.22 11.86 -19.97
CA GLU A 694 -12.52 11.20 -19.84
C GLU A 694 -13.63 12.24 -19.73
N GLU A 695 -13.40 13.33 -18.99
CA GLU A 695 -14.40 14.39 -18.81
C GLU A 695 -14.73 15.12 -20.11
N CYS A 696 -13.72 15.34 -20.95
CA CYS A 696 -13.90 15.94 -22.27
C CYS A 696 -14.42 14.95 -23.33
N GLY A 697 -14.64 13.68 -22.96
CA GLY A 697 -15.15 12.65 -23.86
C GLY A 697 -14.16 12.18 -24.94
N MET A 698 -12.87 12.53 -24.81
CA MET A 698 -11.83 12.08 -25.76
C MET A 698 -11.61 10.57 -25.63
N PHE A 699 -11.59 10.06 -24.40
CA PHE A 699 -11.50 8.62 -24.10
C PHE A 699 -12.82 8.09 -23.53
N PRO A 700 -13.15 6.80 -23.74
CA PRO A 700 -14.32 6.18 -23.14
C PRO A 700 -14.25 6.21 -21.61
N SER A 701 -15.39 6.23 -20.92
CA SER A 701 -15.38 6.14 -19.46
C SER A 701 -14.75 4.83 -18.99
N SER A 702 -13.76 4.92 -18.10
CA SER A 702 -13.08 3.75 -17.50
C SER A 702 -14.04 2.84 -16.71
N PHE A 703 -15.18 3.34 -16.24
CA PHE A 703 -16.21 2.52 -15.57
C PHE A 703 -16.93 1.56 -16.52
N THR A 704 -17.01 1.92 -17.80
CA THR A 704 -17.72 1.15 -18.84
C THR A 704 -16.78 0.50 -19.84
N PHE A 705 -15.49 0.78 -19.72
CA PHE A 705 -14.48 0.28 -20.64
C PHE A 705 -14.24 -1.21 -20.40
N VAL A 706 -14.50 -2.02 -21.43
CA VAL A 706 -14.11 -3.42 -21.45
C VAL A 706 -12.84 -3.53 -22.29
N PRO A 707 -11.70 -3.90 -21.69
CA PRO A 707 -10.49 -4.17 -22.45
C PRO A 707 -10.78 -5.24 -23.51
N LYS A 708 -10.39 -4.98 -24.75
CA LYS A 708 -10.48 -5.98 -25.83
C LYS A 708 -9.22 -6.83 -25.89
#